data_AF-A0A941ZVG1-F1
#
_entry.id   AF-A0A941ZVG1-F1
#
_cell.length_a   1.000
_cell.length_b   1.000
_cell.length_c   1.000
_cell.angle_alpha   90.00
_cell.angle_beta   90.00
_cell.angle_gamma   90.00
#
_symmetry.space_group_name_H-M   'P 1'
#
loop_
_entity.id
_entity.type
_entity.pdbx_description
1 polymer ?
#
loop_
_entity_poly.entity_id
_entity_poly.type
_entity_poly.pdbx_seq_one_letter_code
_entity_poly.pdbx_strand_id
1 'polypeptide(L)'
;DGEPQALTPAGPMRHPSGEMPFLEHLEELRVRILRTLLALVAGFGLGLWLVNRFSLIVAMQAPIVPYLPGGKLTVLSPTDPVMIVLKLAFLVGLVFASPVLLWQLWAFLAPALYEKEKKAIVPALFAGFGLFLAGAGFAWAFVVPKALEVLLTFQADAFAPMITYEAYFGFVMQIVLAMGLSSELPLLMIILAALGLATPATFGRFRRIAVVLSFVAGAFLSPGADIFSMLMMTVPLLLLYEVGIAGAVVIHRRQLRRAAAAAATLLALVLPGAGLQAQMVPLTAPRDTLPQPGQRRADSASAKRLGLPTGPSRQLPAPDSVVAALLELPGYQPTRYLADTAVVFAIDRRLRLAGHAMTERNGTIMEADAIEYQEARGDLIASGEPRLFDKGTVLVGQRIRYDTQAERGVVEEALTQFQEMGANWFVRGNLAADSSSRRLYAASGEITSCDLPTAHYHFATKQVKWMSKSMLVARPAVLYVRDVPIAWIPFMFQETKPGRRSGILVPQFGFNDIVRPSSGYSRQVTDAGYYWAPNDYIDVAARFDWYSGRYFRWSGTAQYKWLDRFLTGSFQYSSQTENTGAVANSIRWGHQQYFGLTTSLAVNLNLTTNSSVISDNALDPLLNTQQLASDINLSRRFSWGQVTLGGRRRQTLGDDQISQSLPSLTITPAPIDISSKLTWSPAFSMTNDLSVSPRRYLVIPQTGGAVDSVEIRPETRLTNMSLETPLRIGSFNWRNSLSLSDGSTTVPDTLTEKIPNEATPDPTDSILVVRGLAGTYESALQWDTGINLPILFRSSWKLTPSIGITNVTGGAFAVRNERTDGQWVFQGKRAAFGLTSAPTFFGFFPGFGPVSRIRHSLSPILSYAYAPSASIPEAYAEAVARPGQGLKLQSDPTQTLSLTLSQNFEAKQRTAGEDTLAAAQARKLRVLGISTSGITYDLEQAKKEGRTGWTMQTVTNTFQSDLLPGFSFAMTHNLWDGPVGQDTSNFDLFLSNMTAGFGLSANTFKAVGRLFGLGGAAPARAGGDSVPSSYVAALAGGMQQRSLRTSNQLGAGSRRGFT
;
A
#
# COMPACT_ATOMS: atom_id res chain seq x y z
N ASP A 1 45.53 52.08 -14.28
CA ASP A 1 44.25 51.75 -14.93
C ASP A 1 44.30 50.36 -15.52
N GLY A 2 43.49 49.46 -14.99
CA GLY A 2 43.44 48.06 -15.40
C GLY A 2 42.39 47.31 -14.59
N GLU A 3 41.12 47.55 -14.93
CA GLU A 3 39.98 46.79 -14.41
C GLU A 3 40.16 45.27 -14.63
N PRO A 4 39.74 44.43 -13.68
CA PRO A 4 39.62 43.00 -13.92
C PRO A 4 38.38 42.69 -14.77
N GLN A 5 38.61 42.07 -15.94
CA GLN A 5 37.57 41.60 -16.85
C GLN A 5 36.65 40.56 -16.17
N ALA A 6 35.34 40.77 -16.33
CA ALA A 6 34.29 39.86 -15.93
C ALA A 6 34.32 38.55 -16.75
N LEU A 7 34.30 37.42 -16.05
CA LEU A 7 34.13 36.09 -16.64
C LEU A 7 32.71 35.94 -17.21
N THR A 8 32.62 35.74 -18.52
CA THR A 8 31.42 35.24 -19.21
C THR A 8 31.05 33.83 -18.73
N PRO A 9 29.77 33.52 -18.48
CA PRO A 9 29.36 32.18 -18.06
C PRO A 9 29.54 31.18 -19.22
N ALA A 10 30.25 30.09 -18.92
CA ALA A 10 30.46 28.99 -19.85
C ALA A 10 29.14 28.29 -20.22
N GLY A 11 28.94 28.04 -21.51
CA GLY A 11 27.86 27.18 -22.00
C GLY A 11 28.01 25.72 -21.51
N PRO A 12 26.93 24.93 -21.53
CA PRO A 12 26.90 23.61 -20.90
C PRO A 12 27.92 22.65 -21.55
N MET A 13 28.76 22.06 -20.70
CA MET A 13 29.74 21.03 -21.04
C MET A 13 29.04 19.79 -21.59
N ARG A 14 29.44 19.33 -22.79
CA ARG A 14 29.09 18.00 -23.30
C ARG A 14 30.01 16.96 -22.64
N HIS A 15 29.44 16.02 -21.89
CA HIS A 15 30.18 14.95 -21.22
C HIS A 15 30.63 13.85 -22.21
N PRO A 16 31.80 13.19 -22.00
CA PRO A 16 32.43 12.28 -22.97
C PRO A 16 32.02 10.80 -22.86
N SER A 17 30.98 10.47 -22.09
CA SER A 17 30.54 9.09 -21.86
C SER A 17 29.05 8.99 -22.13
N GLY A 18 28.62 8.04 -22.95
CA GLY A 18 27.22 7.82 -23.34
C GLY A 18 26.28 7.33 -22.22
N GLU A 19 26.50 7.74 -20.98
CA GLU A 19 25.66 7.44 -19.82
C GLU A 19 25.04 8.74 -19.31
N MET A 20 23.70 8.81 -19.36
CA MET A 20 22.94 9.98 -18.89
C MET A 20 22.64 9.83 -17.39
N PRO A 21 22.82 10.88 -16.57
CA PRO A 21 22.35 10.93 -15.18
C PRO A 21 20.85 10.58 -15.05
N PHE A 22 20.45 9.94 -13.93
CA PHE A 22 19.07 9.50 -13.67
C PHE A 22 18.01 10.60 -13.82
N LEU A 23 18.33 11.84 -13.43
CA LEU A 23 17.45 12.99 -13.59
C LEU A 23 17.27 13.39 -15.07
N GLU A 24 18.33 13.29 -15.87
CA GLU A 24 18.26 13.50 -17.32
C GLU A 24 17.43 12.39 -17.99
N HIS A 25 17.48 11.15 -17.49
CA HIS A 25 16.64 10.06 -17.99
C HIS A 25 15.14 10.24 -17.67
N LEU A 26 14.80 10.86 -16.53
CA LEU A 26 13.42 11.23 -16.19
C LEU A 26 12.91 12.44 -17.00
N GLU A 27 13.76 13.45 -17.21
CA GLU A 27 13.49 14.59 -18.08
C GLU A 27 13.25 14.10 -19.53
N GLU A 28 14.08 13.16 -19.97
CA GLU A 28 13.97 12.50 -21.26
C GLU A 28 12.66 11.71 -21.40
N LEU A 29 12.24 10.97 -20.37
CA LEU A 29 10.94 10.29 -20.34
C LEU A 29 9.78 11.29 -20.48
N ARG A 30 9.80 12.40 -19.73
CA ARG A 30 8.76 13.45 -19.80
C ARG A 30 8.64 14.03 -21.20
N VAL A 31 9.77 14.41 -21.81
CA VAL A 31 9.81 15.00 -23.14
C VAL A 31 9.31 14.01 -24.20
N ARG A 32 9.65 12.73 -24.07
CA ARG A 32 9.18 11.68 -24.99
C ARG A 32 7.69 11.42 -24.84
N ILE A 33 7.17 11.34 -23.62
CA ILE A 33 5.72 11.22 -23.35
C ILE A 33 4.97 12.40 -23.98
N LEU A 34 5.47 13.63 -23.82
CA LEU A 34 4.86 14.81 -24.42
C LEU A 34 4.86 14.75 -25.95
N ARG A 35 5.97 14.30 -26.56
CA ARG A 35 6.05 14.09 -28.02
C ARG A 35 5.14 12.98 -28.51
N THR A 36 4.97 11.88 -27.76
CA THR A 36 4.01 10.81 -28.10
C THR A 36 2.57 11.26 -27.98
N LEU A 37 2.25 12.07 -26.97
CA LEU A 37 0.92 12.66 -26.80
C LEU A 37 0.61 13.63 -27.95
N LEU A 38 1.57 14.49 -28.30
CA LEU A 38 1.43 15.41 -29.43
C LEU A 38 1.26 14.65 -30.76
N ALA A 39 2.01 13.56 -30.96
CA ALA A 39 1.86 12.69 -32.13
C ALA A 39 0.49 12.00 -32.18
N LEU A 40 -0.09 11.60 -31.04
CA LEU A 40 -1.45 11.06 -30.96
C LEU A 40 -2.52 12.10 -31.29
N VAL A 41 -2.38 13.32 -30.79
CA VAL A 41 -3.33 14.42 -31.08
C VAL A 41 -3.24 14.81 -32.56
N ALA A 42 -2.03 14.94 -33.10
CA ALA A 42 -1.82 15.21 -34.53
C ALA A 42 -2.33 14.05 -35.40
N GLY A 43 -2.07 12.80 -34.98
CA GLY A 43 -2.58 11.59 -35.62
C GLY A 43 -4.10 11.55 -35.62
N PHE A 44 -4.75 11.86 -34.50
CA PHE A 44 -6.21 11.93 -34.40
C PHE A 44 -6.80 13.00 -35.33
N GLY A 45 -6.18 14.19 -35.40
CA GLY A 45 -6.58 15.24 -36.34
C GLY A 45 -6.43 14.80 -37.80
N LEU A 46 -5.32 14.13 -38.13
CA LEU A 46 -5.11 13.52 -39.45
C LEU A 46 -6.13 12.41 -39.74
N GLY A 47 -6.46 11.60 -38.75
CA GLY A 47 -7.48 10.56 -38.84
C GLY A 47 -8.87 11.12 -39.10
N LEU A 48 -9.27 12.19 -38.43
CA LEU A 48 -10.54 12.90 -38.69
C LEU A 48 -10.56 13.44 -40.12
N TRP A 49 -9.45 14.02 -40.58
CA TRP A 49 -9.32 14.52 -41.94
C TRP A 49 -9.42 13.37 -42.98
N LEU A 50 -8.71 12.27 -42.78
CA LEU A 50 -8.76 11.11 -43.69
C LEU A 50 -10.14 10.47 -43.75
N VAL A 51 -10.78 10.25 -42.60
CA VAL A 51 -12.11 9.60 -42.52
C VAL A 51 -13.15 10.42 -43.28
N ASN A 52 -13.11 11.75 -43.15
CA ASN A 52 -14.02 12.65 -43.84
C ASN A 52 -13.66 12.84 -45.33
N ARG A 53 -12.38 12.93 -45.68
CA ARG A 53 -11.91 13.22 -47.05
C ARG A 53 -12.06 12.05 -48.01
N PHE A 54 -11.83 10.83 -47.53
CA PHE A 54 -11.85 9.60 -48.32
C PHE A 54 -13.09 8.73 -48.08
N SER A 55 -14.08 9.23 -47.32
CA SER A 55 -15.32 8.52 -47.01
C SER A 55 -15.08 7.09 -46.51
N LEU A 56 -14.12 6.91 -45.59
CA LEU A 56 -13.71 5.58 -45.10
C LEU A 56 -14.88 4.77 -44.55
N ILE A 57 -15.92 5.42 -44.03
CA ILE A 57 -17.13 4.78 -43.52
C ILE A 57 -17.86 4.01 -44.64
N VAL A 58 -17.95 4.60 -45.84
CA VAL A 58 -18.59 3.96 -47.01
C VAL A 58 -17.72 2.80 -47.50
N ALA A 59 -16.40 2.97 -47.52
CA ALA A 59 -15.47 1.91 -47.89
C ALA A 59 -15.54 0.72 -46.90
N MET A 60 -15.62 1.00 -45.61
CA MET A 60 -15.75 -0.02 -44.58
C MET A 60 -17.12 -0.69 -44.56
N GLN A 61 -18.18 -0.04 -45.06
CA GLN A 61 -19.51 -0.62 -45.22
C GLN A 61 -19.63 -1.53 -46.46
N ALA A 62 -18.80 -1.33 -47.49
CA ALA A 62 -18.91 -2.06 -48.76
C ALA A 62 -19.02 -3.60 -48.63
N PRO A 63 -18.30 -4.30 -47.74
CA PRO A 63 -18.38 -5.76 -47.61
C PRO A 63 -19.72 -6.31 -47.12
N ILE A 64 -20.52 -5.52 -46.38
CA ILE A 64 -21.79 -6.00 -45.80
C ILE A 64 -23.02 -5.66 -46.64
N VAL A 65 -22.91 -4.68 -47.55
CA VAL A 65 -24.02 -4.22 -48.42
C VAL A 65 -24.75 -5.36 -49.16
N PRO A 66 -24.08 -6.38 -49.71
CA PRO A 66 -24.74 -7.47 -50.44
C PRO A 66 -25.67 -8.35 -49.59
N TYR A 67 -25.50 -8.34 -48.26
CA TYR A 67 -26.22 -9.23 -47.32
C TYR A 67 -27.33 -8.51 -46.53
N LEU A 68 -27.58 -7.23 -46.80
CA LEU A 68 -28.55 -6.40 -46.07
C LEU A 68 -29.81 -6.14 -46.91
N PRO A 69 -31.03 -6.34 -46.37
CA PRO A 69 -32.26 -5.93 -47.04
C PRO A 69 -32.31 -4.40 -47.17
N GLY A 70 -32.20 -3.89 -48.40
CA GLY A 70 -32.18 -2.44 -48.69
C GLY A 70 -30.83 -1.75 -48.52
N GLY A 71 -29.75 -2.49 -48.26
CA GLY A 71 -28.37 -1.97 -48.25
C GLY A 71 -28.01 -0.97 -47.15
N LYS A 72 -28.83 -0.84 -46.10
CA LYS A 72 -28.64 0.13 -44.99
C LYS A 72 -28.56 -0.57 -43.64
N LEU A 73 -27.67 -0.09 -42.77
CA LEU A 73 -27.53 -0.53 -41.37
C LEU A 73 -28.49 0.25 -40.46
N THR A 74 -28.94 -0.38 -39.36
CA THR A 74 -29.89 0.24 -38.41
C THR A 74 -29.15 1.07 -37.35
N VAL A 75 -29.64 2.28 -37.07
CA VAL A 75 -29.15 3.18 -36.00
C VAL A 75 -30.09 3.09 -34.80
N LEU A 76 -29.57 2.86 -33.60
CA LEU A 76 -30.37 2.72 -32.36
C LEU A 76 -30.44 4.03 -31.57
N SER A 77 -29.40 4.87 -31.65
CA SER A 77 -29.32 6.16 -30.97
C SER A 77 -28.81 7.26 -31.92
N PRO A 78 -29.30 8.52 -31.80
CA PRO A 78 -28.82 9.64 -32.59
C PRO A 78 -27.32 9.94 -32.40
N THR A 79 -26.70 9.46 -31.33
CA THR A 79 -25.26 9.64 -31.05
C THR A 79 -24.37 8.65 -31.81
N ASP A 80 -24.90 7.54 -32.31
CA ASP A 80 -24.10 6.43 -32.86
C ASP A 80 -23.23 6.87 -34.05
N PRO A 81 -23.74 7.64 -35.05
CA PRO A 81 -22.93 8.05 -36.19
C PRO A 81 -21.74 8.92 -35.78
N VAL A 82 -21.91 9.83 -34.82
CA VAL A 82 -20.86 10.70 -34.32
C VAL A 82 -19.79 9.89 -33.59
N MET A 83 -20.21 8.97 -32.71
CA MET A 83 -19.28 8.15 -31.94
C MET A 83 -18.46 7.21 -32.82
N ILE A 84 -19.04 6.69 -33.91
CA ILE A 84 -18.33 5.84 -34.88
C ILE A 84 -17.28 6.64 -35.64
N VAL A 85 -17.61 7.85 -36.11
CA VAL A 85 -16.64 8.75 -36.78
C VAL A 85 -15.45 9.01 -35.85
N LEU A 86 -15.71 9.32 -34.57
CA LEU A 86 -14.65 9.57 -33.59
C LEU A 86 -13.82 8.33 -33.28
N LYS A 87 -14.45 7.16 -33.05
CA LYS A 87 -13.76 5.88 -32.82
C LYS A 87 -12.87 5.49 -34.02
N LEU A 88 -13.41 5.60 -35.24
CA LEU A 88 -12.68 5.29 -36.47
C LEU A 88 -11.52 6.25 -36.69
N ALA A 89 -11.75 7.56 -36.54
CA ALA A 89 -10.72 8.58 -36.69
C ALA A 89 -9.61 8.44 -35.66
N PHE A 90 -9.94 8.05 -34.42
CA PHE A 90 -8.97 7.74 -33.38
C PHE A 90 -8.13 6.51 -33.74
N LEU A 91 -8.76 5.45 -34.23
CA LEU A 91 -8.05 4.23 -34.63
C LEU A 91 -7.13 4.49 -35.83
N VAL A 92 -7.63 5.14 -36.88
CA VAL A 92 -6.82 5.55 -38.04
C VAL A 92 -5.68 6.47 -37.60
N GLY A 93 -5.97 7.45 -36.76
CA GLY A 93 -4.98 8.37 -36.22
C GLY A 93 -3.90 7.69 -35.37
N LEU A 94 -4.28 6.68 -34.58
CA LEU A 94 -3.36 5.85 -33.82
C LEU A 94 -2.41 5.06 -34.73
N VAL A 95 -2.93 4.50 -35.84
CA VAL A 95 -2.12 3.79 -36.83
C VAL A 95 -1.08 4.73 -37.44
N PHE A 96 -1.47 5.90 -37.92
CA PHE A 96 -0.52 6.86 -38.49
C PHE A 96 0.44 7.49 -37.46
N ALA A 97 0.04 7.56 -36.19
CA ALA A 97 0.92 7.97 -35.10
C ALA A 97 1.91 6.87 -34.67
N SER A 98 1.63 5.59 -34.99
CA SER A 98 2.40 4.43 -34.49
C SER A 98 3.89 4.46 -34.81
N PRO A 99 4.38 4.94 -35.99
CA PRO A 99 5.82 5.02 -36.25
C PRO A 99 6.52 6.00 -35.30
N VAL A 100 5.87 7.12 -34.99
CA VAL A 100 6.40 8.12 -34.06
C VAL A 100 6.33 7.58 -32.64
N LEU A 101 5.24 6.91 -32.26
CA LEU A 101 5.09 6.27 -30.94
C LEU A 101 6.19 5.23 -30.69
N LEU A 102 6.38 4.32 -31.64
CA LEU A 102 7.40 3.27 -31.55
C LEU A 102 8.82 3.84 -31.61
N TRP A 103 9.06 4.90 -32.38
CA TRP A 103 10.36 5.58 -32.40
C TRP A 103 10.69 6.24 -31.07
N GLN A 104 9.74 6.95 -30.45
CA GLN A 104 9.94 7.59 -29.14
C GLN A 104 10.13 6.57 -28.03
N LEU A 105 9.34 5.49 -28.06
CA LEU A 105 9.47 4.34 -27.15
C LEU A 105 10.86 3.71 -27.31
N TRP A 106 11.25 3.36 -28.54
CA TRP A 106 12.56 2.76 -28.77
C TRP A 106 13.70 3.68 -28.40
N ALA A 107 13.64 4.95 -28.77
CA ALA A 107 14.74 5.87 -28.50
C ALA A 107 14.95 6.04 -26.97
N PHE A 108 13.94 5.73 -26.13
CA PHE A 108 14.03 5.74 -24.68
C PHE A 108 14.78 4.51 -24.16
N LEU A 109 14.59 3.36 -24.82
CA LEU A 109 15.31 2.12 -24.55
C LEU A 109 16.73 2.11 -25.17
N ALA A 110 16.96 2.90 -26.22
CA ALA A 110 18.20 2.93 -26.99
C ALA A 110 19.49 3.26 -26.20
N PRO A 111 19.50 4.02 -25.08
CA PRO A 111 20.71 4.24 -24.29
C PRO A 111 21.28 2.96 -23.66
N ALA A 112 20.51 1.87 -23.61
CA ALA A 112 20.91 0.60 -23.02
C ALA A 112 21.54 -0.42 -24.00
N LEU A 113 21.66 -0.10 -25.30
CA LEU A 113 22.14 -1.02 -26.35
C LEU A 113 23.37 -0.49 -27.11
N TYR A 114 24.18 -1.38 -27.69
CA TYR A 114 25.43 -1.02 -28.38
C TYR A 114 25.18 -0.24 -29.69
N GLU A 115 26.08 0.67 -30.07
CA GLU A 115 25.92 1.56 -31.25
C GLU A 115 25.68 0.84 -32.58
N LYS A 116 26.18 -0.40 -32.72
CA LYS A 116 25.98 -1.24 -33.92
C LYS A 116 24.56 -1.81 -34.00
N GLU A 117 23.89 -1.99 -32.86
CA GLU A 117 22.51 -2.49 -32.74
C GLU A 117 21.51 -1.35 -33.00
N LYS A 118 21.90 -0.12 -32.67
CA LYS A 118 21.13 1.11 -32.87
C LYS A 118 20.73 1.36 -34.34
N LYS A 119 21.61 1.01 -35.30
CA LYS A 119 21.39 1.22 -36.74
C LYS A 119 20.48 0.19 -37.41
N ALA A 120 20.27 -0.98 -36.80
CA ALA A 120 19.44 -2.05 -37.38
C ALA A 120 17.94 -1.89 -37.06
N ILE A 121 17.60 -1.19 -35.97
CA ILE A 121 16.23 -1.10 -35.47
C ILE A 121 15.42 -0.01 -36.17
N VAL A 122 16.04 1.10 -36.58
CA VAL A 122 15.33 2.20 -37.28
C VAL A 122 14.66 1.73 -38.58
N PRO A 123 15.31 0.98 -39.50
CA PRO A 123 14.64 0.44 -40.69
C PRO A 123 13.57 -0.60 -40.35
N ALA A 124 13.74 -1.35 -39.25
CA ALA A 124 12.79 -2.36 -38.81
C ALA A 124 11.46 -1.74 -38.34
N LEU A 125 11.51 -0.57 -37.69
CA LEU A 125 10.31 0.16 -37.27
C LEU A 125 9.43 0.60 -38.46
N PHE A 126 10.05 1.11 -39.52
CA PHE A 126 9.32 1.47 -40.75
C PHE A 126 8.81 0.24 -41.51
N ALA A 127 9.57 -0.86 -41.51
CA ALA A 127 9.12 -2.14 -42.06
C ALA A 127 7.93 -2.71 -41.26
N GLY A 128 7.90 -2.53 -39.95
CA GLY A 128 6.78 -2.92 -39.07
C GLY A 128 5.51 -2.14 -39.37
N PHE A 129 5.61 -0.82 -39.54
CA PHE A 129 4.48 -0.02 -39.99
C PHE A 129 3.93 -0.47 -41.34
N GLY A 130 4.80 -0.81 -42.28
CA GLY A 130 4.42 -1.39 -43.58
C GLY A 130 3.71 -2.74 -43.43
N LEU A 131 4.21 -3.64 -42.58
CA LEU A 131 3.55 -4.93 -42.31
C LEU A 131 2.18 -4.74 -41.66
N PHE A 132 2.07 -3.82 -40.69
CA PHE A 132 0.81 -3.51 -40.01
C PHE A 132 -0.25 -3.05 -41.01
N LEU A 133 0.09 -2.13 -41.92
CA LEU A 133 -0.83 -1.67 -42.97
C LEU A 133 -1.21 -2.81 -43.93
N ALA A 134 -0.25 -3.69 -44.28
CA ALA A 134 -0.52 -4.86 -45.11
C ALA A 134 -1.46 -5.86 -44.40
N GLY A 135 -1.27 -6.10 -43.10
CA GLY A 135 -2.13 -6.96 -42.28
C GLY A 135 -3.54 -6.39 -42.11
N ALA A 136 -3.66 -5.08 -41.87
CA ALA A 136 -4.93 -4.37 -41.80
C ALA A 136 -5.68 -4.41 -43.15
N GLY A 137 -4.97 -4.18 -44.25
CA GLY A 137 -5.51 -4.28 -45.61
C GLY A 137 -5.96 -5.69 -45.95
N PHE A 138 -5.18 -6.71 -45.58
CA PHE A 138 -5.54 -8.12 -45.75
C PHE A 138 -6.80 -8.51 -44.96
N ALA A 139 -6.91 -8.03 -43.71
CA ALA A 139 -8.11 -8.26 -42.91
C ALA A 139 -9.37 -7.66 -43.55
N TRP A 140 -9.31 -6.41 -44.00
CA TRP A 140 -10.44 -5.74 -44.62
C TRP A 140 -10.82 -6.35 -45.98
N ALA A 141 -9.83 -6.70 -46.82
CA ALA A 141 -10.08 -7.19 -48.17
C ALA A 141 -10.47 -8.68 -48.25
N PHE A 142 -9.97 -9.52 -47.34
CA PHE A 142 -10.15 -10.97 -47.42
C PHE A 142 -10.85 -11.58 -46.21
N VAL A 143 -10.45 -11.20 -44.99
CA VAL A 143 -10.94 -11.86 -43.76
C VAL A 143 -12.36 -11.41 -43.42
N VAL A 144 -12.64 -10.10 -43.47
CA VAL A 144 -13.96 -9.52 -43.15
C VAL A 144 -15.05 -10.01 -44.11
N PRO A 145 -14.89 -9.98 -45.45
CA PRO A 145 -15.91 -10.49 -46.36
C PRO A 145 -16.21 -11.97 -46.16
N LYS A 146 -15.18 -12.79 -45.93
CA LYS A 146 -15.33 -14.24 -45.71
C LYS A 146 -15.98 -14.56 -44.37
N ALA A 147 -15.67 -13.80 -43.32
CA ALA A 147 -16.34 -13.94 -42.03
C ALA A 147 -17.83 -13.58 -42.12
N LEU A 148 -18.17 -12.49 -42.82
CA LEU A 148 -19.56 -12.10 -43.06
C LEU A 148 -20.32 -13.13 -43.92
N GLU A 149 -19.69 -13.66 -44.97
CA GLU A 149 -20.26 -14.72 -45.80
C GLU A 149 -20.62 -15.95 -44.97
N VAL A 150 -19.74 -16.41 -44.08
CA VAL A 150 -20.01 -17.57 -43.21
C VAL A 150 -21.11 -17.25 -42.19
N LEU A 151 -21.03 -16.12 -41.49
CA LEU A 151 -21.97 -15.74 -40.44
C LEU A 151 -23.40 -15.48 -40.96
N LEU A 152 -23.52 -14.93 -42.17
CA LEU A 152 -24.82 -14.53 -42.74
C LEU A 152 -25.44 -15.59 -43.67
N THR A 153 -24.67 -16.60 -44.10
CA THR A 153 -25.21 -17.76 -44.85
C THR A 153 -25.70 -18.87 -43.91
N PHE A 154 -25.30 -18.83 -42.63
CA PHE A 154 -25.72 -19.81 -41.62
C PHE A 154 -27.17 -19.53 -41.17
N GLN A 155 -28.11 -20.42 -41.52
CA GLN A 155 -29.57 -20.27 -41.27
C GLN A 155 -30.23 -19.05 -41.94
N ALA A 156 -29.78 -18.66 -43.14
CA ALA A 156 -30.29 -17.51 -43.90
C ALA A 156 -31.80 -17.57 -44.22
N ASP A 157 -32.42 -18.75 -44.25
CA ASP A 157 -33.85 -18.93 -44.57
C ASP A 157 -34.79 -18.71 -43.36
N ALA A 158 -34.26 -18.65 -42.13
CA ALA A 158 -35.07 -18.62 -40.91
C ALA A 158 -35.24 -17.21 -40.30
N PHE A 159 -34.33 -16.27 -40.58
CA PHE A 159 -34.29 -14.95 -39.92
C PHE A 159 -33.93 -13.83 -40.90
N ALA A 160 -34.65 -12.70 -40.82
CA ALA A 160 -34.25 -11.47 -41.50
C ALA A 160 -33.14 -10.76 -40.69
N PRO A 161 -31.92 -10.58 -41.22
CA PRO A 161 -30.81 -10.02 -40.45
C PRO A 161 -30.99 -8.51 -40.23
N MET A 162 -31.11 -8.09 -38.95
CA MET A 162 -31.11 -6.69 -38.53
C MET A 162 -29.80 -6.33 -37.83
N ILE A 163 -28.82 -5.82 -38.57
CA ILE A 163 -27.48 -5.52 -38.07
C ILE A 163 -27.36 -4.01 -37.76
N THR A 164 -26.93 -3.70 -36.54
CA THR A 164 -26.75 -2.32 -36.07
C THR A 164 -25.41 -1.73 -36.52
N TYR A 165 -25.37 -0.40 -36.65
CA TYR A 165 -24.15 0.33 -37.00
C TYR A 165 -22.99 0.05 -36.02
N GLU A 166 -23.23 0.09 -34.71
CA GLU A 166 -22.18 -0.11 -33.71
C GLU A 166 -21.62 -1.54 -33.73
N ALA A 167 -22.48 -2.56 -33.85
CA ALA A 167 -22.04 -3.97 -33.87
C ALA A 167 -21.18 -4.28 -35.09
N TYR A 168 -21.56 -3.78 -36.28
CA TYR A 168 -20.79 -3.99 -37.49
C TYR A 168 -19.42 -3.29 -37.46
N PHE A 169 -19.40 -1.99 -37.14
CA PHE A 169 -18.15 -1.23 -37.14
C PHE A 169 -17.22 -1.68 -36.00
N GLY A 170 -17.76 -2.05 -34.84
CA GLY A 170 -16.99 -2.69 -33.77
C GLY A 170 -16.34 -4.00 -34.20
N PHE A 171 -17.11 -4.87 -34.87
CA PHE A 171 -16.63 -6.13 -35.44
C PHE A 171 -15.48 -5.91 -36.44
N VAL A 172 -15.67 -5.05 -37.44
CA VAL A 172 -14.66 -4.81 -38.48
C VAL A 172 -13.41 -4.15 -37.90
N MET A 173 -13.56 -3.15 -37.03
CA MET A 173 -12.41 -2.46 -36.40
C MET A 173 -11.59 -3.42 -35.54
N GLN A 174 -12.24 -4.31 -34.77
CA GLN A 174 -11.56 -5.29 -33.95
C GLN A 174 -10.74 -6.27 -34.80
N ILE A 175 -11.32 -6.82 -35.88
CA ILE A 175 -10.63 -7.76 -36.78
C ILE A 175 -9.45 -7.09 -37.50
N VAL A 176 -9.65 -5.89 -38.04
CA VAL A 176 -8.61 -5.15 -38.77
C VAL A 176 -7.44 -4.80 -37.84
N LEU A 177 -7.73 -4.34 -36.62
CA LEU A 177 -6.71 -4.02 -35.62
C LEU A 177 -5.96 -5.28 -35.16
N ALA A 178 -6.70 -6.35 -34.87
CA ALA A 178 -6.15 -7.62 -34.43
C ALA A 178 -5.20 -8.21 -35.45
N MET A 179 -5.59 -8.22 -36.72
CA MET A 179 -4.77 -8.75 -37.81
C MET A 179 -3.58 -7.83 -38.13
N GLY A 180 -3.76 -6.51 -38.06
CA GLY A 180 -2.68 -5.54 -38.17
C GLY A 180 -1.59 -5.78 -37.11
N LEU A 181 -1.97 -5.87 -35.84
CA LEU A 181 -1.04 -6.17 -34.73
C LEU A 181 -0.39 -7.54 -34.88
N SER A 182 -1.18 -8.55 -35.26
CA SER A 182 -0.68 -9.93 -35.45
C SER A 182 0.35 -10.04 -36.56
N SER A 183 0.23 -9.20 -37.60
CA SER A 183 1.22 -9.12 -38.68
C SER A 183 2.58 -8.57 -38.24
N GLU A 184 2.73 -8.01 -37.04
CA GLU A 184 4.03 -7.60 -36.50
C GLU A 184 4.83 -8.78 -35.92
N LEU A 185 4.18 -9.92 -35.68
CA LEU A 185 4.78 -11.10 -35.07
C LEU A 185 6.03 -11.62 -35.84
N PRO A 186 6.03 -11.74 -37.18
CA PRO A 186 7.22 -12.14 -37.94
C PRO A 186 8.39 -11.16 -37.76
N LEU A 187 8.11 -9.84 -37.73
CA LEU A 187 9.13 -8.82 -37.52
C LEU A 187 9.75 -8.94 -36.13
N LEU A 188 8.93 -9.13 -35.11
CA LEU A 188 9.38 -9.35 -33.73
C LEU A 188 10.33 -10.56 -33.65
N MET A 189 9.96 -11.69 -34.27
CA MET A 189 10.80 -12.89 -34.31
C MET A 189 12.13 -12.65 -35.05
N ILE A 190 12.08 -11.89 -36.15
CA ILE A 190 13.26 -11.47 -36.91
C ILE A 190 14.19 -10.59 -36.06
N ILE A 191 13.66 -9.64 -35.29
CA ILE A 191 14.43 -8.76 -34.40
C ILE A 191 15.07 -9.59 -33.27
N LEU A 192 14.31 -10.47 -32.62
CA LEU A 192 14.84 -11.35 -31.56
C LEU A 192 15.94 -12.29 -32.08
N ALA A 193 15.81 -12.77 -33.32
CA ALA A 193 16.84 -13.54 -33.99
C ALA A 193 18.06 -12.69 -34.39
N ALA A 194 17.85 -11.46 -34.84
CA ALA A 194 18.92 -10.53 -35.18
C ALA A 194 19.74 -10.10 -33.95
N LEU A 195 19.10 -9.94 -32.80
CA LEU A 195 19.71 -9.62 -31.50
C LEU A 195 20.37 -10.83 -30.81
N GLY A 196 20.22 -12.04 -31.36
CA GLY A 196 20.78 -13.26 -30.77
C GLY A 196 20.07 -13.74 -29.50
N LEU A 197 18.93 -13.13 -29.13
CA LEU A 197 18.11 -13.52 -27.99
C LEU A 197 17.38 -14.84 -28.22
N ALA A 198 17.08 -15.17 -29.48
CA ALA A 198 16.41 -16.41 -29.87
C ALA A 198 16.97 -16.97 -31.18
N THR A 199 17.22 -18.28 -31.23
CA THR A 199 17.62 -18.99 -32.45
C THR A 199 16.40 -19.57 -33.19
N PRO A 200 16.51 -19.88 -34.50
CA PRO A 200 15.45 -20.59 -35.22
C PRO A 200 15.07 -21.94 -34.58
N ALA A 201 16.03 -22.62 -33.94
CA ALA A 201 15.78 -23.87 -33.23
C ALA A 201 14.91 -23.67 -31.97
N THR A 202 15.09 -22.55 -31.25
CA THR A 202 14.22 -22.19 -30.11
C THR A 202 12.79 -21.90 -30.55
N PHE A 203 12.57 -21.17 -31.65
CA PHE A 203 11.22 -20.95 -32.18
C PHE A 203 10.59 -22.24 -32.72
N GLY A 204 11.39 -23.14 -33.29
CA GLY A 204 10.95 -24.48 -33.69
C GLY A 204 10.46 -25.33 -32.52
N ARG A 205 11.16 -25.31 -31.38
CA ARG A 205 10.72 -26.01 -30.15
C ARG A 205 9.46 -25.41 -29.54
N PHE A 206 9.25 -24.10 -29.71
CA PHE A 206 8.09 -23.38 -29.17
C PHE A 206 6.81 -23.53 -30.03
N ARG A 207 6.87 -24.20 -31.19
CA ARG A 207 5.73 -24.39 -32.11
C ARG A 207 4.46 -24.91 -31.42
N ARG A 208 4.58 -25.91 -30.53
CA ARG A 208 3.42 -26.48 -29.82
C ARG A 208 2.71 -25.46 -28.94
N ILE A 209 3.47 -24.57 -28.30
CA ILE A 209 2.93 -23.50 -27.46
C ILE A 209 2.36 -22.37 -28.32
N ALA A 210 3.04 -22.03 -29.42
CA ALA A 210 2.54 -21.05 -30.39
C ALA A 210 1.21 -21.45 -31.02
N VAL A 211 0.99 -22.75 -31.26
CA VAL A 211 -0.30 -23.28 -31.73
C VAL A 211 -1.40 -22.99 -30.70
N VAL A 212 -1.19 -23.36 -29.43
CA VAL A 212 -2.15 -23.10 -28.36
C VAL A 212 -2.41 -21.60 -28.19
N LEU A 213 -1.37 -20.77 -28.19
CA LEU A 213 -1.51 -19.32 -28.09
C LEU A 213 -2.26 -18.70 -29.27
N SER A 214 -2.10 -19.25 -30.48
CA SER A 214 -2.83 -18.77 -31.66
C SER A 214 -4.31 -19.12 -31.60
N PHE A 215 -4.67 -20.29 -31.05
CA PHE A 215 -6.07 -20.64 -30.79
C PHE A 215 -6.67 -19.77 -29.68
N VAL A 216 -5.94 -19.49 -28.60
CA VAL A 216 -6.40 -18.58 -27.55
C VAL A 216 -6.60 -17.17 -28.10
N ALA A 217 -5.65 -16.67 -28.89
CA ALA A 217 -5.78 -15.38 -29.57
C ALA A 217 -6.98 -15.39 -30.53
N GLY A 218 -7.14 -16.44 -31.35
CA GLY A 218 -8.30 -16.61 -32.22
C GLY A 218 -9.64 -16.59 -31.48
N ALA A 219 -9.70 -17.18 -30.28
CA ALA A 219 -10.91 -17.18 -29.44
C ALA A 219 -11.25 -15.80 -28.87
N PHE A 220 -10.24 -15.02 -28.44
CA PHE A 220 -10.45 -13.66 -27.95
C PHE A 220 -10.74 -12.65 -29.05
N LEU A 221 -10.14 -12.86 -30.22
CA LEU A 221 -10.22 -11.96 -31.37
C LEU A 221 -11.41 -12.26 -32.28
N SER A 222 -12.02 -13.45 -32.16
CA SER A 222 -13.27 -13.80 -32.81
C SER A 222 -14.46 -13.28 -31.98
N PRO A 223 -15.23 -12.32 -32.49
CA PRO A 223 -16.39 -11.77 -31.78
C PRO A 223 -17.61 -12.71 -31.80
N GLY A 224 -17.61 -13.74 -32.66
CA GLY A 224 -18.54 -14.86 -32.59
C GLY A 224 -17.91 -16.00 -31.81
N ALA A 225 -18.61 -16.52 -30.79
CA ALA A 225 -18.22 -17.73 -30.06
C ALA A 225 -18.40 -19.00 -30.90
N ASP A 226 -18.15 -18.91 -32.21
CA ASP A 226 -18.27 -19.98 -33.19
C ASP A 226 -16.89 -20.48 -33.63
N ILE A 227 -16.81 -21.79 -33.84
CA ILE A 227 -15.56 -22.49 -34.16
C ILE A 227 -15.00 -22.05 -35.51
N PHE A 228 -15.87 -21.68 -36.46
CA PHE A 228 -15.47 -21.30 -37.82
C PHE A 228 -14.75 -19.96 -37.85
N SER A 229 -15.30 -18.93 -37.20
CA SER A 229 -14.67 -17.61 -37.10
C SER A 229 -13.36 -17.66 -36.31
N MET A 230 -13.29 -18.49 -35.26
CA MET A 230 -12.06 -18.76 -34.51
C MET A 230 -10.97 -19.41 -35.39
N LEU A 231 -11.32 -20.41 -36.19
CA LEU A 231 -10.39 -21.06 -37.12
C LEU A 231 -9.92 -20.13 -38.24
N MET A 232 -10.83 -19.30 -38.78
CA MET A 232 -10.50 -18.29 -39.80
C MET A 232 -9.50 -17.25 -39.30
N MET A 233 -9.49 -16.92 -38.00
CA MET A 233 -8.49 -16.03 -37.38
C MET A 233 -7.20 -16.77 -37.00
N THR A 234 -7.31 -18.02 -36.57
CA THR A 234 -6.16 -18.81 -36.09
C THR A 234 -5.23 -19.23 -37.23
N VAL A 235 -5.77 -19.58 -38.41
CA VAL A 235 -4.97 -20.04 -39.55
C VAL A 235 -3.96 -19.00 -40.05
N PRO A 236 -4.34 -17.72 -40.28
CA PRO A 236 -3.39 -16.68 -40.65
C PRO A 236 -2.32 -16.41 -39.58
N LEU A 237 -2.68 -16.49 -38.29
CA LEU A 237 -1.74 -16.33 -37.17
C LEU A 237 -0.63 -17.39 -37.19
N LEU A 238 -1.00 -18.66 -37.41
CA LEU A 238 -0.04 -19.76 -37.55
C LEU A 238 0.86 -19.58 -38.77
N LEU A 239 0.31 -19.11 -39.88
CA LEU A 239 1.07 -18.83 -41.09
C LEU A 239 2.10 -17.72 -40.85
N LEU A 240 1.71 -16.64 -40.17
CA LEU A 240 2.62 -15.55 -39.79
C LEU A 240 3.74 -16.06 -38.85
N TYR A 241 3.43 -16.95 -37.91
CA TYR A 241 4.44 -17.58 -37.05
C TYR A 241 5.47 -18.38 -37.86
N GLU A 242 5.04 -19.17 -38.85
CA GLU A 242 5.95 -19.92 -39.75
C GLU A 242 6.80 -19.00 -40.63
N VAL A 243 6.21 -17.90 -41.14
CA VAL A 243 6.94 -16.86 -41.88
C VAL A 243 8.00 -16.21 -40.99
N GLY A 244 7.70 -15.96 -39.71
CA GLY A 244 8.67 -15.48 -38.73
C GLY A 244 9.84 -16.44 -38.50
N ILE A 245 9.58 -17.76 -38.44
CA ILE A 245 10.64 -18.78 -38.36
C ILE A 245 11.51 -18.75 -39.62
N ALA A 246 10.90 -18.70 -40.81
CA ALA A 246 11.63 -18.64 -42.07
C ALA A 246 12.54 -17.40 -42.14
N GLY A 247 12.04 -16.23 -41.71
CA GLY A 247 12.81 -15.00 -41.61
C GLY A 247 14.00 -15.11 -40.64
N ALA A 248 13.78 -15.72 -39.47
CA ALA A 248 14.85 -15.98 -38.50
C ALA A 248 15.93 -16.92 -39.06
N VAL A 249 15.58 -17.94 -39.84
CA VAL A 249 16.54 -18.86 -40.50
C VAL A 249 17.42 -18.10 -41.50
N VAL A 250 16.83 -17.21 -42.31
CA VAL A 250 17.57 -16.42 -43.31
C VAL A 250 18.61 -15.51 -42.64
N ILE A 251 18.24 -14.84 -41.56
CA ILE A 251 19.13 -13.97 -40.80
C ILE A 251 20.24 -14.78 -40.11
N HIS A 252 19.87 -15.88 -39.46
CA HIS A 252 20.83 -16.74 -38.79
C HIS A 252 21.86 -17.34 -39.76
N ARG A 253 21.44 -17.76 -40.96
CA ARG A 253 22.36 -18.21 -42.03
C ARG A 253 23.29 -17.09 -42.53
N ARG A 254 22.81 -15.85 -42.63
CA ARG A 254 23.64 -14.69 -42.99
C ARG A 254 24.65 -14.34 -41.89
N GLN A 255 24.26 -14.43 -40.62
CA GLN A 255 25.15 -14.22 -39.48
C GLN A 255 26.23 -15.30 -39.41
N LEU A 256 25.89 -16.57 -39.64
CA LEU A 256 26.86 -17.68 -39.69
C LEU A 256 27.86 -17.51 -40.86
N ARG A 257 27.41 -17.07 -42.04
CA ARG A 257 28.31 -16.76 -43.18
C ARG A 257 29.23 -15.58 -42.90
N ARG A 258 28.74 -14.55 -42.20
CA ARG A 258 29.57 -13.39 -41.76
C ARG A 258 30.55 -13.77 -40.65
N ALA A 259 30.15 -14.66 -39.74
CA ALA A 259 31.02 -15.20 -38.70
C ALA A 259 32.12 -16.11 -39.29
N ALA A 260 31.79 -16.92 -40.31
CA ALA A 260 32.76 -17.72 -41.06
C ALA A 260 33.72 -16.84 -41.89
N ALA A 261 33.22 -15.77 -42.54
CA ALA A 261 34.06 -14.79 -43.23
C ALA A 261 34.95 -13.99 -42.25
N ALA A 262 34.42 -13.58 -41.11
CA ALA A 262 35.18 -12.90 -40.06
C ALA A 262 36.23 -13.82 -39.41
N ALA A 263 35.93 -15.11 -39.24
CA ALA A 263 36.89 -16.12 -38.79
C ALA A 263 37.99 -16.36 -39.83
N ALA A 264 37.67 -16.38 -41.13
CA ALA A 264 38.67 -16.48 -42.19
C ALA A 264 39.54 -15.21 -42.31
N THR A 265 38.98 -14.03 -42.02
CA THR A 265 39.73 -12.75 -41.99
C THR A 265 40.60 -12.63 -40.73
N LEU A 266 40.12 -13.12 -39.58
CA LEU A 266 40.88 -13.21 -38.33
C LEU A 266 42.00 -14.25 -38.40
N LEU A 267 41.81 -15.37 -39.13
CA LEU A 267 42.88 -16.34 -39.36
C LEU A 267 43.99 -15.78 -40.29
N ALA A 268 43.66 -14.81 -41.15
CA ALA A 268 44.61 -14.13 -42.04
C ALA A 268 45.35 -12.94 -41.39
N LEU A 269 44.92 -12.49 -40.20
CA LEU A 269 45.48 -11.32 -39.50
C LEU A 269 46.35 -11.68 -38.28
N VAL A 270 46.68 -12.97 -38.09
CA VAL A 270 47.55 -13.48 -36.99
C VAL A 270 48.99 -13.73 -37.49
N LEU A 271 49.54 -12.75 -38.21
CA LEU A 271 50.99 -12.51 -38.29
C LEU A 271 51.25 -11.06 -37.83
N PRO A 272 52.38 -10.78 -37.16
CA PRO A 272 52.38 -10.20 -35.81
C PRO A 272 52.54 -8.67 -35.76
N GLY A 273 52.10 -8.05 -34.66
CA GLY A 273 52.54 -6.69 -34.29
C GLY A 273 51.71 -5.95 -33.25
N ALA A 274 52.21 -5.93 -32.01
CA ALA A 274 52.17 -4.87 -30.98
C ALA A 274 50.86 -4.06 -30.70
N GLY A 275 50.31 -4.30 -29.49
CA GLY A 275 50.11 -3.32 -28.40
C GLY A 275 49.17 -2.12 -28.59
N LEU A 276 48.19 -1.97 -27.69
CA LEU A 276 47.75 -0.66 -27.18
C LEU A 276 46.98 -0.82 -25.86
N GLN A 277 47.42 -0.05 -24.86
CA GLN A 277 46.91 0.04 -23.50
C GLN A 277 45.57 0.79 -23.47
N ALA A 278 44.68 0.42 -22.54
CA ALA A 278 43.54 1.22 -22.14
C ALA A 278 43.61 1.50 -20.63
N GLN A 279 43.84 2.78 -20.29
CA GLN A 279 43.82 3.34 -18.95
C GLN A 279 42.44 3.21 -18.31
N MET A 280 42.39 2.69 -17.09
CA MET A 280 41.22 2.75 -16.21
C MET A 280 41.34 3.97 -15.29
N VAL A 281 40.33 4.84 -15.33
CA VAL A 281 40.12 5.91 -14.35
C VAL A 281 39.52 5.30 -13.07
N PRO A 282 40.02 5.64 -11.86
CA PRO A 282 39.48 5.11 -10.63
C PRO A 282 38.19 5.84 -10.23
N LEU A 283 37.09 5.10 -10.02
CA LEU A 283 35.88 5.62 -9.40
C LEU A 283 36.03 5.58 -7.87
N THR A 284 36.12 6.77 -7.26
CA THR A 284 36.04 6.98 -5.81
C THR A 284 34.62 6.69 -5.29
N ALA A 285 34.51 5.82 -4.29
CA ALA A 285 33.26 5.50 -3.59
C ALA A 285 33.00 6.45 -2.41
N PRO A 286 31.73 6.66 -1.99
CA PRO A 286 31.38 7.48 -0.84
C PRO A 286 31.80 6.82 0.49
N ARG A 287 32.23 7.65 1.44
CA ARG A 287 32.52 7.26 2.82
C ARG A 287 31.22 7.12 3.60
N ASP A 288 30.86 5.89 3.95
CA ASP A 288 29.99 5.60 5.09
C ASP A 288 30.82 4.90 6.18
N THR A 289 31.00 5.59 7.29
CA THR A 289 31.65 5.09 8.50
C THR A 289 30.66 4.25 9.30
N LEU A 290 30.70 2.93 9.08
CA LEU A 290 30.27 1.94 10.07
C LEU A 290 31.49 1.12 10.50
N PRO A 291 31.58 0.66 11.75
CA PRO A 291 32.74 -0.09 12.23
C PRO A 291 32.89 -1.36 11.39
N GLN A 292 34.04 -1.52 10.73
CA GLN A 292 34.39 -2.76 10.04
C GLN A 292 34.40 -3.90 11.06
N PRO A 293 33.62 -4.98 10.86
CA PRO A 293 33.91 -6.21 11.57
C PRO A 293 35.25 -6.73 11.05
N GLY A 294 36.24 -6.82 11.93
CA GLY A 294 37.56 -7.36 11.58
C GLY A 294 37.41 -8.67 10.80
N GLN A 295 38.20 -8.80 9.73
CA GLN A 295 38.34 -10.03 8.96
C GLN A 295 38.62 -11.18 9.92
N ARG A 296 37.59 -11.93 10.30
CA ARG A 296 37.74 -13.16 11.06
C ARG A 296 38.45 -14.14 10.14
N ARG A 297 39.64 -14.59 10.54
CA ARG A 297 40.30 -15.76 9.96
C ARG A 297 39.28 -16.91 9.89
N ALA A 298 39.43 -17.75 8.86
CA ALA A 298 38.62 -18.96 8.68
C ALA A 298 38.46 -19.70 10.01
N ASP A 299 37.25 -20.17 10.29
CA ASP A 299 36.93 -20.92 11.51
C ASP A 299 37.80 -22.19 11.56
N SER A 300 38.89 -22.14 12.31
CA SER A 300 39.93 -23.18 12.35
C SER A 300 39.37 -24.54 12.80
N ALA A 301 38.26 -24.53 13.54
CA ALA A 301 37.57 -25.73 13.99
C ALA A 301 36.82 -26.45 12.87
N SER A 302 36.22 -25.72 11.92
CA SER A 302 35.52 -26.31 10.77
C SER A 302 36.51 -26.81 9.71
N ALA A 303 37.57 -26.04 9.44
CA ALA A 303 38.65 -26.47 8.54
C ALA A 303 39.30 -27.78 9.00
N LYS A 304 39.58 -27.91 10.31
CA LYS A 304 40.16 -29.14 10.90
C LYS A 304 39.23 -30.36 10.80
N ARG A 305 37.91 -30.17 10.93
CA ARG A 305 36.92 -31.27 10.79
C ARG A 305 36.82 -31.79 9.37
N LEU A 306 36.99 -30.93 8.38
CA LEU A 306 36.90 -31.27 6.95
C LEU A 306 38.25 -31.67 6.33
N GLY A 307 39.34 -31.66 7.10
CA GLY A 307 40.68 -31.95 6.60
C GLY A 307 41.29 -30.83 5.74
N LEU A 308 40.73 -29.62 5.79
CA LEU A 308 41.29 -28.46 5.10
C LEU A 308 42.49 -27.88 5.88
N PRO A 309 43.64 -27.67 5.24
CA PRO A 309 44.80 -27.06 5.91
C PRO A 309 44.48 -25.60 6.28
N THR A 310 44.93 -25.18 7.45
CA THR A 310 44.69 -23.81 7.97
C THR A 310 45.77 -22.81 7.54
N GLY A 311 46.83 -23.29 6.89
CA GLY A 311 47.93 -22.52 6.34
C GLY A 311 48.98 -23.42 5.68
N PRO A 312 50.00 -22.84 5.03
CA PRO A 312 51.09 -23.56 4.40
C PRO A 312 51.90 -24.37 5.42
N SER A 313 52.42 -25.52 4.99
CA SER A 313 53.19 -26.46 5.82
C SER A 313 54.62 -26.00 6.08
N ARG A 314 55.18 -25.15 5.21
CA ARG A 314 56.49 -24.50 5.35
C ARG A 314 56.37 -22.99 5.10
N GLN A 315 57.35 -22.23 5.56
CA GLN A 315 57.48 -20.81 5.23
C GLN A 315 58.69 -20.62 4.31
N LEU A 316 58.57 -19.77 3.29
CA LEU A 316 59.73 -19.41 2.49
C LEU A 316 60.68 -18.56 3.35
N PRO A 317 62.01 -18.77 3.26
CA PRO A 317 63.01 -17.99 4.02
C PRO A 317 62.89 -16.50 3.71
N ALA A 318 63.30 -15.60 4.62
CA ALA A 318 63.26 -14.16 4.32
C ALA A 318 64.12 -13.83 3.08
N PRO A 319 63.69 -12.90 2.19
CA PRO A 319 64.50 -12.49 1.06
C PRO A 319 65.81 -11.88 1.55
N ASP A 320 66.92 -12.24 0.91
CA ASP A 320 68.21 -11.59 1.16
C ASP A 320 68.21 -10.15 0.62
N SER A 321 69.28 -9.39 0.88
CA SER A 321 69.39 -7.99 0.46
C SER A 321 69.31 -7.79 -1.06
N VAL A 322 69.67 -8.80 -1.87
CA VAL A 322 69.64 -8.73 -3.34
C VAL A 322 68.23 -9.00 -3.85
N VAL A 323 67.57 -10.03 -3.34
CA VAL A 323 66.18 -10.38 -3.63
C VAL A 323 65.24 -9.27 -3.16
N ALA A 324 65.52 -8.65 -2.01
CA ALA A 324 64.79 -7.49 -1.51
C ALA A 324 64.91 -6.28 -2.46
N ALA A 325 66.12 -5.97 -2.94
CA ALA A 325 66.34 -4.89 -3.90
C ALA A 325 65.65 -5.16 -5.26
N LEU A 326 65.64 -6.41 -5.73
CA LEU A 326 64.91 -6.81 -6.93
C LEU A 326 63.39 -6.69 -6.77
N LEU A 327 62.87 -7.03 -5.60
CA LEU A 327 61.45 -6.90 -5.25
C LEU A 327 60.97 -5.44 -5.20
N GLU A 328 61.85 -4.49 -4.91
CA GLU A 328 61.55 -3.05 -4.85
C GLU A 328 61.51 -2.37 -6.24
N LEU A 329 61.98 -3.05 -7.30
CA LEU A 329 61.95 -2.49 -8.66
C LEU A 329 60.51 -2.39 -9.20
N PRO A 330 60.08 -1.23 -9.73
CA PRO A 330 58.75 -1.06 -10.28
C PRO A 330 58.51 -2.01 -11.46
N GLY A 331 57.53 -2.89 -11.32
CA GLY A 331 57.14 -3.87 -12.35
C GLY A 331 57.76 -5.27 -12.18
N TYR A 332 58.60 -5.50 -11.18
CA TYR A 332 59.17 -6.82 -10.90
C TYR A 332 58.25 -7.65 -9.98
N GLN A 333 57.82 -8.84 -10.44
CA GLN A 333 57.02 -9.78 -9.64
C GLN A 333 57.71 -11.16 -9.62
N PRO A 334 58.55 -11.45 -8.61
CA PRO A 334 59.23 -12.74 -8.56
C PRO A 334 58.27 -13.86 -8.16
N THR A 335 58.40 -14.99 -8.85
CA THR A 335 57.85 -16.27 -8.39
C THR A 335 58.93 -16.94 -7.56
N ARG A 336 58.67 -17.17 -6.28
CA ARG A 336 59.59 -17.84 -5.37
C ARG A 336 59.24 -19.32 -5.34
N TYR A 337 60.24 -20.18 -5.26
CA TYR A 337 60.04 -21.63 -5.19
C TYR A 337 60.98 -22.28 -4.19
N LEU A 338 60.51 -23.34 -3.53
CA LEU A 338 61.21 -24.13 -2.53
C LEU A 338 60.89 -25.61 -2.79
N ALA A 339 61.89 -26.48 -2.82
CA ALA A 339 61.71 -27.92 -2.96
C ALA A 339 62.95 -28.65 -2.45
N ASP A 340 62.82 -29.94 -2.14
CA ASP A 340 63.95 -30.79 -1.79
C ASP A 340 64.86 -31.04 -3.01
N THR A 341 64.28 -31.03 -4.22
CA THR A 341 65.01 -31.11 -5.49
C THR A 341 64.38 -30.20 -6.54
N ALA A 342 65.20 -29.35 -7.17
CA ALA A 342 64.80 -28.51 -8.29
C ALA A 342 65.65 -28.84 -9.53
N VAL A 343 65.01 -29.31 -10.60
CA VAL A 343 65.65 -29.62 -11.88
C VAL A 343 65.22 -28.58 -12.90
N VAL A 344 66.19 -27.88 -13.48
CA VAL A 344 65.97 -26.88 -14.52
C VAL A 344 66.45 -27.43 -15.86
N PHE A 345 65.53 -27.67 -16.78
CA PHE A 345 65.83 -28.03 -18.16
C PHE A 345 65.96 -26.74 -18.97
N ALA A 346 67.19 -26.22 -19.06
CA ALA A 346 67.46 -24.93 -19.70
C ALA A 346 67.05 -24.87 -21.19
N ILE A 347 67.20 -25.98 -21.94
CA ILE A 347 66.83 -26.06 -23.36
C ILE A 347 65.31 -26.09 -23.52
N ASP A 348 64.63 -26.94 -22.74
CA ASP A 348 63.17 -27.12 -22.80
C ASP A 348 62.39 -26.01 -22.07
N ARG A 349 63.10 -25.08 -21.43
CA ARG A 349 62.56 -24.05 -20.52
C ARG A 349 61.53 -24.62 -19.55
N ARG A 350 61.90 -25.71 -18.90
CA ARG A 350 61.04 -26.49 -18.01
C ARG A 350 61.67 -26.57 -16.62
N LEU A 351 60.88 -26.27 -15.60
CA LEU A 351 61.25 -26.35 -14.19
C LEU A 351 60.47 -27.49 -13.54
N ARG A 352 61.16 -28.42 -12.89
CA ARG A 352 60.54 -29.48 -12.09
C ARG A 352 61.02 -29.39 -10.65
N LEU A 353 60.08 -29.14 -9.76
CA LEU A 353 60.26 -29.14 -8.31
C LEU A 353 59.72 -30.45 -7.77
N ALA A 354 60.48 -31.16 -6.96
CA ALA A 354 60.10 -32.45 -6.38
C ALA A 354 60.54 -32.55 -4.91
N GLY A 355 59.70 -33.19 -4.09
CA GLY A 355 59.88 -33.29 -2.65
C GLY A 355 59.50 -31.97 -1.98
N HIS A 356 58.36 -31.97 -1.27
CA HIS A 356 57.83 -30.79 -0.57
C HIS A 356 57.89 -29.50 -1.41
N ALA A 357 57.45 -29.60 -2.67
CA ALA A 357 57.52 -28.50 -3.62
C ALA A 357 56.52 -27.40 -3.24
N MET A 358 56.99 -26.16 -3.19
CA MET A 358 56.24 -24.99 -2.80
C MET A 358 56.58 -23.84 -3.75
N THR A 359 55.58 -23.10 -4.20
CA THR A 359 55.75 -21.88 -4.98
C THR A 359 54.90 -20.75 -4.42
N GLU A 360 55.44 -19.53 -4.45
CA GLU A 360 54.75 -18.30 -4.00
C GLU A 360 54.81 -17.24 -5.10
N ARG A 361 53.65 -16.65 -5.43
CA ARG A 361 53.54 -15.52 -6.34
C ARG A 361 52.38 -14.62 -5.91
N ASN A 362 52.61 -13.32 -5.75
CA ASN A 362 51.59 -12.32 -5.40
C ASN A 362 50.76 -12.66 -4.13
N GLY A 363 51.38 -13.33 -3.15
CA GLY A 363 50.72 -13.77 -1.91
C GLY A 363 49.86 -15.02 -2.04
N THR A 364 49.84 -15.65 -3.23
CA THR A 364 49.26 -16.98 -3.46
C THR A 364 50.35 -18.02 -3.30
N ILE A 365 50.10 -19.04 -2.48
CA ILE A 365 51.04 -20.12 -2.18
C ILE A 365 50.46 -21.43 -2.72
N MET A 366 51.27 -22.19 -3.46
CA MET A 366 50.94 -23.54 -3.91
C MET A 366 51.95 -24.54 -3.36
N GLU A 367 51.48 -25.57 -2.67
CA GLU A 367 52.27 -26.70 -2.14
C GLU A 367 51.84 -28.00 -2.80
N ALA A 368 52.76 -28.91 -3.08
CA ALA A 368 52.50 -30.26 -3.59
C ALA A 368 53.75 -31.15 -3.42
N ASP A 369 53.64 -32.46 -3.67
CA ASP A 369 54.82 -33.33 -3.72
C ASP A 369 55.70 -33.02 -4.94
N ALA A 370 55.10 -32.63 -6.06
CA ALA A 370 55.79 -32.18 -7.25
C ALA A 370 55.06 -31.05 -7.96
N ILE A 371 55.81 -30.05 -8.42
CA ILE A 371 55.34 -28.93 -9.24
C ILE A 371 56.19 -28.85 -10.50
N GLU A 372 55.56 -28.96 -11.66
CA GLU A 372 56.19 -28.88 -12.97
C GLU A 372 55.68 -27.66 -13.72
N TYR A 373 56.57 -26.84 -14.26
CA TYR A 373 56.26 -25.65 -15.05
C TYR A 373 56.98 -25.70 -16.39
N GLN A 374 56.27 -25.48 -17.49
CA GLN A 374 56.84 -25.40 -18.83
C GLN A 374 56.51 -24.06 -19.48
N GLU A 375 57.54 -23.24 -19.71
CA GLU A 375 57.41 -21.85 -20.16
C GLU A 375 56.78 -21.73 -21.55
N ALA A 376 57.14 -22.63 -22.47
CA ALA A 376 56.66 -22.59 -23.87
C ALA A 376 55.15 -22.77 -24.02
N ARG A 377 54.52 -23.54 -23.11
CA ARG A 377 53.07 -23.78 -23.09
C ARG A 377 52.35 -22.97 -22.01
N GLY A 378 53.10 -22.40 -21.06
CA GLY A 378 52.54 -21.70 -19.91
C GLY A 378 51.84 -22.61 -18.91
N ASP A 379 52.01 -23.93 -18.98
CA ASP A 379 51.33 -24.88 -18.10
C ASP A 379 52.14 -25.16 -16.83
N LEU A 380 51.45 -25.07 -15.70
CA LEU A 380 51.91 -25.43 -14.38
C LEU A 380 51.06 -26.61 -13.88
N ILE A 381 51.70 -27.71 -13.51
CA ILE A 381 51.04 -28.92 -13.00
C ILE A 381 51.58 -29.22 -11.61
N ALA A 382 50.69 -29.26 -10.63
CA ALA A 382 50.99 -29.67 -9.27
C ALA A 382 50.29 -31.02 -8.97
N SER A 383 51.03 -31.97 -8.41
CA SER A 383 50.58 -33.34 -8.15
C SER A 383 51.14 -33.88 -6.84
N GLY A 384 50.43 -34.83 -6.24
CA GLY A 384 50.74 -35.36 -4.91
C GLY A 384 50.23 -34.41 -3.83
N GLU A 385 48.92 -34.48 -3.61
CA GLU A 385 48.15 -33.63 -2.69
C GLU A 385 48.38 -32.11 -2.82
N PRO A 386 48.19 -31.51 -4.01
CA PRO A 386 48.35 -30.08 -4.18
C PRO A 386 47.37 -29.27 -3.33
N ARG A 387 47.90 -28.24 -2.67
CA ARG A 387 47.20 -27.30 -1.79
C ARG A 387 47.51 -25.88 -2.24
N LEU A 388 46.46 -25.13 -2.56
CA LEU A 388 46.55 -23.74 -2.97
C LEU A 388 45.94 -22.85 -1.89
N PHE A 389 46.70 -21.85 -1.46
CA PHE A 389 46.30 -20.85 -0.48
C PHE A 389 46.26 -19.48 -1.18
N ASP A 390 45.07 -18.90 -1.31
CA ASP A 390 44.88 -17.58 -1.91
C ASP A 390 43.93 -16.72 -1.08
N LYS A 391 44.43 -15.60 -0.51
CA LYS A 391 43.64 -14.55 0.16
C LYS A 391 42.51 -15.05 1.10
N GLY A 392 42.75 -16.14 1.83
CA GLY A 392 41.82 -16.73 2.80
C GLY A 392 40.95 -17.88 2.28
N THR A 393 41.00 -18.18 0.98
CA THR A 393 40.42 -19.39 0.39
C THR A 393 41.49 -20.47 0.30
N VAL A 394 41.12 -21.68 0.71
CA VAL A 394 41.98 -22.86 0.65
C VAL A 394 41.35 -23.84 -0.33
N LEU A 395 42.14 -24.27 -1.31
CA LEU A 395 41.74 -25.20 -2.34
C LEU A 395 42.68 -26.40 -2.30
N VAL A 396 42.13 -27.57 -2.03
CA VAL A 396 42.86 -28.85 -2.02
C VAL A 396 42.31 -29.72 -3.13
N GLY A 397 43.15 -30.49 -3.81
CA GLY A 397 42.70 -31.49 -4.79
C GLY A 397 43.75 -32.57 -5.00
N GLN A 398 43.48 -33.51 -5.91
CA GLN A 398 44.46 -34.55 -6.28
C GLN A 398 45.50 -34.04 -7.29
N ARG A 399 45.09 -33.14 -8.18
CA ARG A 399 45.92 -32.54 -9.22
C ARG A 399 45.43 -31.13 -9.53
N ILE A 400 46.36 -30.17 -9.61
CA ILE A 400 46.07 -28.79 -10.04
C ILE A 400 46.82 -28.55 -11.34
N ARG A 401 46.10 -28.15 -12.39
CA ARG A 401 46.68 -27.70 -13.65
C ARG A 401 46.33 -26.24 -13.84
N TYR A 402 47.33 -25.38 -14.01
CA TYR A 402 47.16 -23.93 -14.16
C TYR A 402 47.86 -23.45 -15.42
N ASP A 403 47.11 -22.80 -16.31
CA ASP A 403 47.64 -22.08 -17.46
C ASP A 403 47.98 -20.66 -17.02
N THR A 404 49.29 -20.35 -17.00
CA THR A 404 49.85 -19.07 -16.60
C THR A 404 49.69 -17.97 -17.65
N GLN A 405 49.44 -18.30 -18.92
CA GLN A 405 49.19 -17.32 -19.98
C GLN A 405 47.71 -16.95 -20.07
N ALA A 406 46.84 -17.97 -20.02
CA ALA A 406 45.40 -17.79 -20.03
C ALA A 406 44.82 -17.48 -18.65
N GLU A 407 45.64 -17.59 -17.60
CA GLU A 407 45.28 -17.33 -16.21
C GLU A 407 44.09 -18.19 -15.73
N ARG A 408 44.13 -19.50 -16.03
CA ARG A 408 43.03 -20.44 -15.76
C ARG A 408 43.54 -21.72 -15.13
N GLY A 409 42.89 -22.14 -14.05
CA GLY A 409 43.18 -23.38 -13.34
C GLY A 409 42.05 -24.41 -13.44
N VAL A 410 42.41 -25.69 -13.45
CA VAL A 410 41.53 -26.82 -13.24
C VAL A 410 42.08 -27.65 -12.08
N VAL A 411 41.20 -28.05 -11.18
CA VAL A 411 41.52 -28.84 -10.00
C VAL A 411 40.63 -30.08 -9.96
N GLU A 412 41.27 -31.24 -9.99
CA GLU A 412 40.62 -32.55 -9.93
C GLU A 412 40.29 -32.90 -8.48
N GLU A 413 39.05 -33.35 -8.24
CA GLU A 413 38.52 -33.63 -6.89
C GLU A 413 38.77 -32.50 -5.88
N ALA A 414 38.44 -31.28 -6.29
CA ALA A 414 38.65 -30.11 -5.46
C ALA A 414 37.73 -30.15 -4.22
N LEU A 415 38.31 -29.88 -3.05
CA LEU A 415 37.60 -29.47 -1.85
C LEU A 415 37.95 -28.01 -1.56
N THR A 416 36.95 -27.15 -1.55
CA THR A 416 37.12 -25.72 -1.25
C THR A 416 36.02 -25.21 -0.35
N GLN A 417 36.33 -24.18 0.44
CA GLN A 417 35.36 -23.42 1.23
C GLN A 417 35.29 -21.98 0.75
N PHE A 418 34.11 -21.38 0.85
CA PHE A 418 33.93 -19.94 0.69
C PHE A 418 32.92 -19.41 1.70
N GLN A 419 33.13 -18.17 2.13
CA GLN A 419 32.34 -17.52 3.17
C GLN A 419 31.38 -16.52 2.52
N GLU A 420 30.07 -16.68 2.77
CA GLU A 420 29.04 -15.87 2.12
C GLU A 420 27.74 -15.79 2.94
N MET A 421 27.13 -14.61 3.00
CA MET A 421 25.97 -14.32 3.86
C MET A 421 26.15 -14.68 5.35
N GLY A 422 27.39 -14.67 5.86
CA GLY A 422 27.67 -15.09 7.23
C GLY A 422 27.62 -16.61 7.46
N ALA A 423 27.51 -17.42 6.39
CA ALA A 423 27.61 -18.87 6.41
C ALA A 423 28.80 -19.35 5.55
N ASN A 424 29.45 -20.44 5.97
CA ASN A 424 30.48 -21.11 5.18
C ASN A 424 29.82 -22.17 4.30
N TRP A 425 30.12 -22.12 3.01
CA TRP A 425 29.69 -23.13 2.05
C TRP A 425 30.91 -23.94 1.60
N PHE A 426 30.68 -25.23 1.45
CA PHE A 426 31.66 -26.22 1.06
C PHE A 426 31.25 -26.83 -0.28
N VAL A 427 32.23 -26.93 -1.17
CA VAL A 427 32.07 -27.54 -2.49
C VAL A 427 33.08 -28.65 -2.65
N ARG A 428 32.60 -29.80 -3.11
CA ARG A 428 33.40 -30.96 -3.52
C ARG A 428 33.14 -31.24 -4.99
N GLY A 429 34.17 -31.50 -5.80
CA GLY A 429 34.02 -31.93 -7.19
C GLY A 429 35.09 -31.37 -8.10
N ASN A 430 34.95 -31.57 -9.41
CA ASN A 430 35.93 -31.09 -10.39
C ASN A 430 35.74 -29.59 -10.61
N LEU A 431 36.76 -28.80 -10.27
CA LEU A 431 36.67 -27.35 -10.22
C LEU A 431 37.52 -26.72 -11.33
N ALA A 432 36.98 -25.74 -12.04
CA ALA A 432 37.71 -24.90 -12.96
C ALA A 432 37.53 -23.44 -12.52
N ALA A 433 38.63 -22.73 -12.35
CA ALA A 433 38.68 -21.37 -11.84
C ALA A 433 39.50 -20.49 -12.78
N ASP A 434 39.08 -19.24 -12.94
CA ASP A 434 39.87 -18.17 -13.56
C ASP A 434 40.70 -17.47 -12.45
N SER A 435 41.93 -17.02 -12.72
CA SER A 435 42.84 -16.36 -11.77
C SER A 435 42.18 -15.17 -11.05
N SER A 436 41.25 -14.51 -11.72
CA SER A 436 40.49 -13.37 -11.19
C SER A 436 39.51 -13.78 -10.09
N SER A 437 39.32 -15.09 -9.85
CA SER A 437 38.35 -15.69 -8.93
C SER A 437 36.91 -15.16 -9.14
N ARG A 438 36.63 -14.55 -10.30
CA ARG A 438 35.36 -13.90 -10.61
C ARG A 438 34.36 -14.87 -11.22
N ARG A 439 34.85 -15.99 -11.76
CA ARG A 439 34.05 -17.07 -12.33
C ARG A 439 34.64 -18.42 -11.89
N LEU A 440 33.82 -19.21 -11.23
CA LEU A 440 34.15 -20.56 -10.79
C LEU A 440 33.18 -21.52 -11.49
N TYR A 441 33.67 -22.62 -12.01
CA TYR A 441 32.87 -23.66 -12.64
C TYR A 441 33.14 -24.96 -11.92
N ALA A 442 32.12 -25.63 -11.41
CA ALA A 442 32.26 -26.99 -10.88
C ALA A 442 31.50 -27.97 -11.76
N ALA A 443 32.06 -29.14 -12.00
CA ALA A 443 31.42 -30.26 -12.68
C ALA A 443 31.32 -31.45 -11.74
N SER A 444 30.17 -32.12 -11.75
CA SER A 444 29.86 -33.26 -10.87
C SER A 444 30.19 -32.95 -9.40
N GLY A 445 29.58 -31.89 -8.88
CA GLY A 445 29.92 -31.35 -7.58
C GLY A 445 28.80 -31.44 -6.55
N GLU A 446 29.19 -31.66 -5.29
CA GLU A 446 28.34 -31.59 -4.10
C GLU A 446 28.52 -30.23 -3.43
N ILE A 447 27.40 -29.60 -3.05
CA ILE A 447 27.38 -28.29 -2.39
C ILE A 447 26.61 -28.40 -1.08
N THR A 448 27.20 -27.93 0.02
CA THR A 448 26.56 -27.91 1.35
C THR A 448 27.03 -26.73 2.18
N SER A 449 26.23 -26.27 3.13
CA SER A 449 26.70 -25.35 4.19
C SER A 449 26.91 -26.08 5.53
N CYS A 450 26.86 -27.41 5.54
CA CYS A 450 27.19 -28.22 6.70
C CYS A 450 28.71 -28.46 6.73
N ASP A 451 29.33 -28.26 7.88
CA ASP A 451 30.78 -28.36 8.08
C ASP A 451 31.25 -29.76 8.55
N LEU A 452 30.39 -30.77 8.39
CA LEU A 452 30.69 -32.15 8.74
C LEU A 452 31.26 -32.91 7.53
N PRO A 453 32.16 -33.89 7.74
CA PRO A 453 32.66 -34.77 6.68
C PRO A 453 31.53 -35.45 5.90
N THR A 454 30.52 -35.93 6.61
CA THR A 454 29.24 -36.42 6.10
C THR A 454 28.17 -35.36 6.35
N ALA A 455 27.80 -34.63 5.30
CA ALA A 455 26.85 -33.54 5.43
C ALA A 455 25.45 -34.06 5.77
N HIS A 456 24.77 -33.43 6.73
CA HIS A 456 23.35 -33.74 7.00
C HIS A 456 22.46 -33.53 5.77
N TYR A 457 22.86 -32.61 4.90
CA TYR A 457 22.26 -32.42 3.60
C TYR A 457 23.31 -31.91 2.61
N HIS A 458 23.15 -32.26 1.34
CA HIS A 458 23.97 -31.71 0.26
C HIS A 458 23.15 -31.64 -1.02
N PHE A 459 23.55 -30.74 -1.93
CA PHE A 459 23.01 -30.68 -3.28
C PHE A 459 24.01 -31.33 -4.23
N ALA A 460 23.64 -32.46 -4.83
CA ALA A 460 24.42 -33.08 -5.89
C ALA A 460 24.07 -32.41 -7.22
N THR A 461 25.09 -31.97 -7.96
CA THR A 461 24.90 -31.16 -9.17
C THR A 461 25.83 -31.60 -10.29
N LYS A 462 25.36 -31.60 -11.55
CA LYS A 462 26.26 -31.92 -12.69
C LYS A 462 27.12 -30.74 -13.10
N GLN A 463 26.57 -29.53 -13.02
CA GLN A 463 27.25 -28.30 -13.41
C GLN A 463 26.88 -27.19 -12.44
N VAL A 464 27.90 -26.49 -11.95
CA VAL A 464 27.79 -25.30 -11.11
C VAL A 464 28.55 -24.18 -11.80
N LYS A 465 27.95 -23.00 -11.84
CA LYS A 465 28.58 -21.77 -12.29
C LYS A 465 28.42 -20.71 -11.22
N TRP A 466 29.55 -20.21 -10.74
CA TRP A 466 29.63 -19.06 -9.86
C TRP A 466 29.91 -17.80 -10.68
N MET A 467 29.12 -16.76 -10.47
CA MET A 467 29.33 -15.46 -11.10
C MET A 467 29.56 -14.40 -10.02
N SER A 468 30.76 -13.81 -10.02
CA SER A 468 31.11 -12.57 -9.34
C SER A 468 30.78 -12.49 -7.83
N LYS A 469 31.05 -13.55 -7.05
CA LYS A 469 30.80 -13.60 -5.58
C LYS A 469 29.37 -13.20 -5.16
N SER A 470 28.40 -13.30 -6.08
CA SER A 470 27.04 -12.84 -5.82
C SER A 470 25.97 -13.83 -6.25
N MET A 471 26.28 -14.78 -7.15
CA MET A 471 25.27 -15.69 -7.69
C MET A 471 25.87 -17.05 -8.03
N LEU A 472 25.29 -18.10 -7.46
CA LEU A 472 25.54 -19.51 -7.74
C LEU A 472 24.40 -20.04 -8.60
N VAL A 473 24.73 -20.68 -9.72
CA VAL A 473 23.78 -21.38 -10.60
C VAL A 473 24.16 -22.85 -10.68
N ALA A 474 23.28 -23.77 -10.30
CA ALA A 474 23.52 -25.21 -10.38
C ALA A 474 22.46 -25.93 -11.23
N ARG A 475 22.89 -26.92 -12.03
CA ARG A 475 22.00 -27.68 -12.94
C ARG A 475 22.47 -29.11 -13.24
N PRO A 476 21.54 -30.09 -13.29
CA PRO A 476 20.41 -30.18 -12.35
C PRO A 476 20.95 -30.25 -10.91
N ALA A 477 20.13 -29.88 -9.92
CA ALA A 477 20.47 -29.98 -8.50
C ALA A 477 19.52 -30.98 -7.82
N VAL A 478 20.07 -31.96 -7.11
CA VAL A 478 19.30 -32.93 -6.33
C VAL A 478 19.63 -32.73 -4.86
N LEU A 479 18.61 -32.41 -4.06
CA LEU A 479 18.74 -32.29 -2.62
C LEU A 479 18.75 -33.69 -1.99
N TYR A 480 19.87 -34.01 -1.36
CA TYR A 480 20.01 -35.16 -0.48
C TYR A 480 19.95 -34.71 0.97
N VAL A 481 19.23 -35.45 1.81
CA VAL A 481 19.37 -35.38 3.26
C VAL A 481 19.98 -36.70 3.70
N ARG A 482 21.19 -36.63 4.26
CA ARG A 482 22.14 -37.75 4.31
C ARG A 482 22.32 -38.34 2.90
N ASP A 483 21.89 -39.58 2.70
CA ASP A 483 22.02 -40.32 1.43
C ASP A 483 20.68 -40.48 0.68
N VAL A 484 19.60 -39.88 1.20
CA VAL A 484 18.25 -39.99 0.61
C VAL A 484 17.95 -38.79 -0.28
N PRO A 485 17.67 -38.98 -1.59
CA PRO A 485 17.24 -37.89 -2.45
C PRO A 485 15.79 -37.49 -2.11
N ILE A 486 15.59 -36.24 -1.71
CA ILE A 486 14.26 -35.72 -1.33
C ILE A 486 13.64 -34.87 -2.44
N ALA A 487 14.45 -34.08 -3.16
CA ALA A 487 13.95 -33.19 -4.19
C ALA A 487 14.88 -33.11 -5.39
N TRP A 488 14.31 -33.22 -6.59
CA TRP A 488 15.00 -32.97 -7.85
C TRP A 488 14.62 -31.59 -8.38
N ILE A 489 15.63 -30.73 -8.62
CA ILE A 489 15.45 -29.35 -9.06
C ILE A 489 16.18 -29.17 -10.40
N PRO A 490 15.49 -28.77 -11.48
CA PRO A 490 16.10 -28.65 -12.81
C PRO A 490 17.19 -27.56 -12.87
N PHE A 491 17.01 -26.48 -12.10
CA PHE A 491 17.98 -25.39 -11.94
C PHE A 491 17.84 -24.78 -10.55
N MET A 492 18.97 -24.49 -9.91
CA MET A 492 19.03 -23.76 -8.65
C MET A 492 19.73 -22.42 -8.89
N PHE A 493 19.07 -21.33 -8.50
CA PHE A 493 19.63 -19.99 -8.46
C PHE A 493 19.77 -19.56 -7.00
N GLN A 494 21.00 -19.37 -6.54
CA GLN A 494 21.28 -18.95 -5.19
C GLN A 494 22.08 -17.66 -5.24
N GLU A 495 21.41 -16.53 -4.98
CA GLU A 495 22.07 -15.24 -4.81
C GLU A 495 22.66 -15.17 -3.39
N THR A 496 23.89 -14.65 -3.30
CA THR A 496 24.77 -14.80 -2.13
C THR A 496 25.05 -13.48 -1.39
N LYS A 497 24.35 -12.40 -1.78
CA LYS A 497 24.31 -11.15 -1.02
C LYS A 497 23.26 -11.24 0.11
N PRO A 498 23.54 -10.70 1.32
CA PRO A 498 22.55 -10.62 2.38
C PRO A 498 21.45 -9.61 2.01
N GLY A 499 20.17 -9.96 2.23
CA GLY A 499 19.04 -9.06 2.02
C GLY A 499 17.83 -9.70 1.34
N ARG A 500 17.01 -8.84 0.72
CA ARG A 500 15.78 -9.21 0.02
C ARG A 500 16.08 -9.98 -1.26
N ARG A 501 15.49 -11.17 -1.45
CA ARG A 501 15.80 -12.02 -2.61
C ARG A 501 14.62 -12.88 -3.04
N SER A 502 14.48 -13.06 -4.36
CA SER A 502 13.48 -13.96 -4.92
C SER A 502 13.81 -15.42 -4.61
N GLY A 503 12.82 -16.24 -4.27
CA GLY A 503 13.03 -17.64 -3.92
C GLY A 503 11.76 -18.35 -3.45
N ILE A 504 11.85 -19.67 -3.32
CA ILE A 504 10.77 -20.50 -2.78
C ILE A 504 10.66 -20.23 -1.28
N LEU A 505 9.42 -20.05 -0.80
CA LEU A 505 9.11 -19.99 0.62
C LEU A 505 9.05 -21.40 1.18
N VAL A 506 9.72 -21.63 2.32
CA VAL A 506 9.82 -22.96 2.93
C VAL A 506 8.47 -23.31 3.55
N PRO A 507 7.81 -24.38 3.10
CA PRO A 507 6.53 -24.80 3.67
C PRO A 507 6.70 -25.24 5.12
N GLN A 508 5.71 -24.95 5.95
CA GLN A 508 5.62 -25.38 7.33
C GLN A 508 4.55 -26.46 7.46
N PHE A 509 4.92 -27.57 8.12
CA PHE A 509 4.04 -28.71 8.38
C PHE A 509 3.64 -28.73 9.85
N GLY A 510 2.39 -29.13 10.15
CA GLY A 510 1.90 -29.16 11.52
C GLY A 510 2.59 -30.18 12.41
N PHE A 511 2.59 -29.97 13.72
CA PHE A 511 3.13 -30.97 14.66
C PHE A 511 2.35 -32.31 14.60
N ASN A 512 1.03 -32.24 14.39
CA ASN A 512 0.15 -33.39 14.17
C ASN A 512 0.38 -34.10 12.81
N ASP A 513 1.21 -33.53 11.92
CA ASP A 513 1.63 -34.18 10.67
C ASP A 513 2.85 -35.09 10.86
N ILE A 514 3.67 -34.81 11.88
CA ILE A 514 4.95 -35.49 12.13
C ILE A 514 4.75 -36.65 13.11
N VAL A 515 3.92 -36.44 14.13
CA VAL A 515 3.51 -37.48 15.09
C VAL A 515 2.06 -37.81 14.80
N ARG A 516 1.72 -39.08 14.58
CA ARG A 516 0.32 -39.53 14.40
C ARG A 516 -0.25 -39.98 15.76
N PRO A 517 -1.01 -39.15 16.50
CA PRO A 517 -1.52 -39.55 17.80
C PRO A 517 -2.89 -40.25 17.69
N SER A 518 -3.61 -40.13 16.56
CA SER A 518 -4.92 -40.75 16.34
C SER A 518 -5.23 -41.00 14.86
N SER A 519 -6.21 -41.87 14.59
CA SER A 519 -6.67 -42.25 13.24
C SER A 519 -7.42 -41.14 12.47
N GLY A 520 -7.79 -40.04 13.14
CA GLY A 520 -8.50 -38.89 12.58
C GLY A 520 -7.64 -37.63 12.41
N TYR A 521 -6.35 -37.77 12.12
CA TYR A 521 -5.45 -36.61 12.00
C TYR A 521 -5.73 -35.83 10.70
N SER A 522 -5.77 -34.51 10.83
CA SER A 522 -5.86 -33.60 9.69
C SER A 522 -4.46 -33.07 9.37
N ARG A 523 -4.14 -33.08 8.07
CA ARG A 523 -2.85 -32.60 7.59
C ARG A 523 -2.88 -31.11 7.30
N GLN A 524 -1.79 -30.41 7.60
CA GLN A 524 -1.66 -29.00 7.23
C GLN A 524 -0.31 -28.67 6.59
N VAL A 525 -0.36 -27.91 5.51
CA VAL A 525 0.81 -27.30 4.87
C VAL A 525 0.54 -25.81 4.82
N THR A 526 1.40 -25.00 5.42
CA THR A 526 1.25 -23.55 5.50
C THR A 526 2.49 -22.84 4.97
N ASP A 527 2.34 -21.60 4.49
CA ASP A 527 3.42 -20.75 3.98
C ASP A 527 4.20 -21.33 2.78
N ALA A 528 3.58 -22.28 2.05
CA ALA A 528 4.15 -22.81 0.81
C ALA A 528 3.99 -21.76 -0.30
N GLY A 529 5.07 -21.36 -0.97
CA GLY A 529 4.94 -20.24 -1.91
C GLY A 529 6.22 -19.80 -2.61
N TYR A 530 6.13 -18.64 -3.25
CA TYR A 530 7.24 -17.99 -3.92
C TYR A 530 7.29 -16.50 -3.56
N TYR A 531 8.47 -16.06 -3.14
CA TYR A 531 8.79 -14.66 -2.91
C TYR A 531 9.53 -14.11 -4.12
N TRP A 532 9.14 -12.93 -4.58
CA TRP A 532 9.67 -12.27 -5.75
C TRP A 532 9.99 -10.81 -5.41
N ALA A 533 11.26 -10.43 -5.56
CA ALA A 533 11.75 -9.08 -5.39
C ALA A 533 12.18 -8.52 -6.76
N PRO A 534 11.28 -7.88 -7.52
CA PRO A 534 11.60 -7.38 -8.86
C PRO A 534 12.61 -6.22 -8.89
N ASN A 535 12.66 -5.39 -7.85
CA ASN A 535 13.59 -4.26 -7.72
C ASN A 535 13.91 -4.03 -6.23
N ASP A 536 14.36 -2.83 -5.81
CA ASP A 536 14.64 -2.48 -4.40
C ASP A 536 13.45 -1.84 -3.66
N TYR A 537 12.39 -1.52 -4.39
CA TYR A 537 11.24 -0.79 -3.86
C TYR A 537 10.00 -1.64 -3.63
N ILE A 538 9.82 -2.69 -4.45
CA ILE A 538 8.65 -3.55 -4.46
C ILE A 538 9.06 -4.99 -4.17
N ASP A 539 8.34 -5.66 -3.29
CA ASP A 539 8.36 -7.11 -3.19
C ASP A 539 6.95 -7.69 -3.30
N VAL A 540 6.90 -8.94 -3.72
CA VAL A 540 5.68 -9.71 -3.93
C VAL A 540 5.87 -11.11 -3.37
N ALA A 541 4.88 -11.65 -2.68
CA ALA A 541 4.88 -13.00 -2.16
C ALA A 541 3.55 -13.67 -2.48
N ALA A 542 3.59 -14.81 -3.14
CA ALA A 542 2.45 -15.70 -3.30
C ALA A 542 2.58 -16.85 -2.31
N ARG A 543 1.55 -17.11 -1.50
CA ARG A 543 1.51 -18.15 -0.47
C ARG A 543 0.25 -18.99 -0.61
N PHE A 544 0.36 -20.25 -0.23
CA PHE A 544 -0.69 -21.23 -0.21
C PHE A 544 -0.69 -21.95 1.15
N ASP A 545 -1.86 -22.03 1.76
CA ASP A 545 -2.12 -22.83 2.95
C ASP A 545 -3.17 -23.87 2.60
N TRP A 546 -2.93 -25.12 2.96
CA TRP A 546 -3.84 -26.22 2.75
C TRP A 546 -4.04 -26.96 4.06
N TYR A 547 -5.30 -27.09 4.47
CA TYR A 547 -5.71 -27.83 5.64
C TYR A 547 -6.68 -28.94 5.22
N SER A 548 -6.23 -30.19 5.32
CA SER A 548 -6.99 -31.38 4.95
C SER A 548 -8.31 -31.45 5.71
N GLY A 549 -9.42 -31.52 4.97
CA GLY A 549 -10.75 -31.63 5.57
C GLY A 549 -11.37 -30.30 6.00
N ARG A 550 -10.67 -29.16 5.85
CA ARG A 550 -11.11 -27.88 6.39
C ARG A 550 -11.13 -26.76 5.34
N TYR A 551 -9.97 -26.30 4.87
CA TYR A 551 -9.90 -25.22 3.88
C TYR A 551 -8.64 -25.27 3.00
N PHE A 552 -8.73 -24.66 1.84
CA PHE A 552 -7.60 -24.23 1.01
C PHE A 552 -7.58 -22.70 0.95
N ARG A 553 -6.43 -22.10 1.21
CA ARG A 553 -6.25 -20.66 1.15
C ARG A 553 -5.08 -20.33 0.26
N TRP A 554 -5.24 -19.32 -0.57
CA TRP A 554 -4.13 -18.70 -1.27
C TRP A 554 -4.10 -17.21 -0.99
N SER A 555 -2.90 -16.64 -0.96
CA SER A 555 -2.73 -15.20 -0.72
C SER A 555 -1.59 -14.62 -1.55
N GLY A 556 -1.82 -13.42 -2.08
CA GLY A 556 -0.81 -12.58 -2.70
C GLY A 556 -0.56 -11.37 -1.81
N THR A 557 0.69 -11.11 -1.46
CA THR A 557 1.12 -9.91 -0.72
C THR A 557 2.10 -9.13 -1.56
N ALA A 558 1.92 -7.81 -1.67
CA ALA A 558 2.88 -6.91 -2.27
C ALA A 558 3.24 -5.81 -1.26
N GLN A 559 4.52 -5.56 -1.02
CA GLN A 559 4.96 -4.40 -0.23
C GLN A 559 5.72 -3.45 -1.15
N TYR A 560 5.45 -2.16 -1.01
CA TYR A 560 6.06 -1.12 -1.83
C TYR A 560 6.52 0.04 -0.96
N LYS A 561 7.72 0.56 -1.25
CA LYS A 561 8.30 1.69 -0.54
C LYS A 561 9.12 2.52 -1.52
N TRP A 562 8.61 3.69 -1.90
CA TRP A 562 9.31 4.69 -2.72
C TRP A 562 9.63 5.90 -1.84
N LEU A 563 10.89 6.02 -1.40
CA LEU A 563 11.32 7.15 -0.57
C LEU A 563 11.18 8.48 -1.31
N ASP A 564 11.58 8.56 -2.57
CA ASP A 564 11.56 9.81 -3.35
C ASP A 564 10.15 10.33 -3.63
N ARG A 565 9.14 9.45 -3.57
CA ARG A 565 7.72 9.80 -3.78
C ARG A 565 6.91 9.78 -2.49
N PHE A 566 7.57 9.68 -1.33
CA PHE A 566 6.94 9.58 -0.02
C PHE A 566 5.76 8.60 0.01
N LEU A 567 5.90 7.48 -0.70
CA LEU A 567 4.88 6.46 -0.88
C LEU A 567 5.34 5.18 -0.18
N THR A 568 4.52 4.65 0.70
CA THR A 568 4.79 3.37 1.35
C THR A 568 3.49 2.62 1.60
N GLY A 569 3.51 1.30 1.48
CA GLY A 569 2.34 0.51 1.78
C GLY A 569 2.51 -0.97 1.51
N SER A 570 1.45 -1.71 1.82
CA SER A 570 1.34 -3.14 1.58
C SER A 570 -0.08 -3.45 1.12
N PHE A 571 -0.18 -4.25 0.07
CA PHE A 571 -1.44 -4.79 -0.43
C PHE A 571 -1.43 -6.31 -0.25
N GLN A 572 -2.48 -6.87 0.32
CA GLN A 572 -2.67 -8.29 0.47
C GLN A 572 -4.06 -8.66 -0.01
N TYR A 573 -4.13 -9.66 -0.87
CA TYR A 573 -5.36 -10.32 -1.27
C TYR A 573 -5.27 -11.78 -0.83
N SER A 574 -6.35 -12.33 -0.27
CA SER A 574 -6.42 -13.76 0.00
C SER A 574 -7.81 -14.31 -0.27
N SER A 575 -7.87 -15.50 -0.85
CA SER A 575 -9.11 -16.26 -1.01
C SER A 575 -8.99 -17.55 -0.23
N GLN A 576 -10.01 -17.85 0.57
CA GLN A 576 -10.13 -19.06 1.37
C GLN A 576 -11.39 -19.80 0.95
N THR A 577 -11.23 -21.06 0.57
CA THR A 577 -12.30 -21.96 0.16
C THR A 577 -12.38 -23.10 1.15
N GLU A 578 -13.55 -23.29 1.75
CA GLU A 578 -13.83 -24.42 2.62
C GLU A 578 -14.20 -25.67 1.84
N ASN A 579 -14.10 -26.83 2.49
CA ASN A 579 -14.58 -28.09 1.93
C ASN A 579 -16.10 -28.12 1.69
N THR A 580 -16.88 -27.29 2.39
CA THR A 580 -18.32 -27.11 2.18
C THR A 580 -18.64 -26.38 0.87
N GLY A 581 -17.64 -25.79 0.22
CA GLY A 581 -17.79 -24.92 -0.95
C GLY A 581 -17.93 -23.43 -0.61
N ALA A 582 -17.99 -23.06 0.67
CA ALA A 582 -18.03 -21.67 1.08
C ALA A 582 -16.70 -20.96 0.77
N VAL A 583 -16.76 -19.71 0.28
CA VAL A 583 -15.58 -18.92 -0.11
C VAL A 583 -15.59 -17.57 0.60
N ALA A 584 -14.44 -17.18 1.16
CA ALA A 584 -14.17 -15.83 1.62
C ALA A 584 -13.00 -15.21 0.87
N ASN A 585 -13.26 -14.07 0.24
CA ASN A 585 -12.24 -13.21 -0.33
C ASN A 585 -11.96 -12.06 0.64
N SER A 586 -10.69 -11.84 0.95
CA SER A 586 -10.26 -10.77 1.83
C SER A 586 -9.25 -9.87 1.16
N ILE A 587 -9.43 -8.56 1.34
CA ILE A 587 -8.50 -7.53 0.88
C ILE A 587 -7.98 -6.79 2.11
N ARG A 588 -6.66 -6.66 2.21
CA ARG A 588 -5.99 -5.80 3.19
C ARG A 588 -5.07 -4.83 2.45
N TRP A 589 -5.28 -3.54 2.60
CA TRP A 589 -4.45 -2.53 1.94
C TRP A 589 -4.08 -1.41 2.90
N GLY A 590 -2.82 -1.38 3.30
CA GLY A 590 -2.22 -0.25 3.99
C GLY A 590 -1.45 0.60 2.98
N HIS A 591 -1.74 1.90 2.91
CA HIS A 591 -1.11 2.82 1.98
C HIS A 591 -1.00 4.20 2.62
N GLN A 592 0.20 4.76 2.55
CA GLN A 592 0.49 6.13 2.96
C GLN A 592 1.21 6.82 1.81
N GLN A 593 0.64 7.92 1.34
CA GLN A 593 1.22 8.72 0.28
C GLN A 593 1.18 10.20 0.64
N TYR A 594 2.32 10.87 0.48
CA TYR A 594 2.39 12.32 0.50
C TYR A 594 2.63 12.80 -0.93
N PHE A 595 1.66 13.50 -1.51
CA PHE A 595 1.81 14.10 -2.85
C PHE A 595 2.66 15.39 -2.79
N GLY A 596 2.85 15.93 -1.58
CA GLY A 596 3.66 17.10 -1.27
C GLY A 596 3.55 17.42 0.23
N LEU A 597 3.97 18.61 0.64
CA LEU A 597 3.89 19.05 2.05
C LEU A 597 2.46 19.36 2.51
N THR A 598 1.52 19.52 1.58
CA THR A 598 0.15 19.97 1.86
C THR A 598 -0.92 18.92 1.60
N THR A 599 -0.59 17.82 0.92
CA THR A 599 -1.56 16.83 0.47
C THR A 599 -1.10 15.44 0.87
N SER A 600 -1.93 14.73 1.63
CA SER A 600 -1.67 13.36 2.07
C SER A 600 -2.89 12.47 1.87
N LEU A 601 -2.62 11.21 1.53
CA LEU A 601 -3.60 10.14 1.43
C LEU A 601 -3.16 8.99 2.34
N ALA A 602 -4.05 8.62 3.25
CA ALA A 602 -3.93 7.45 4.08
C ALA A 602 -5.08 6.49 3.74
N VAL A 603 -4.74 5.24 3.43
CA VAL A 603 -5.72 4.17 3.20
C VAL A 603 -5.35 2.98 4.06
N ASN A 604 -6.32 2.47 4.80
CA ASN A 604 -6.22 1.24 5.56
C ASN A 604 -7.49 0.44 5.32
N LEU A 605 -7.52 -0.44 4.31
CA LEU A 605 -8.64 -1.31 4.04
C LEU A 605 -8.42 -2.68 4.67
N ASN A 606 -9.48 -3.23 5.26
CA ASN A 606 -9.57 -4.61 5.72
C ASN A 606 -11.01 -5.07 5.49
N LEU A 607 -11.25 -5.75 4.38
CA LEU A 607 -12.57 -6.15 3.91
C LEU A 607 -12.61 -7.67 3.71
N THR A 608 -13.74 -8.29 4.04
CA THR A 608 -14.02 -9.70 3.71
C THR A 608 -15.39 -9.82 3.06
N THR A 609 -15.54 -10.73 2.09
CA THR A 609 -16.83 -11.02 1.47
C THR A 609 -17.72 -11.87 2.35
N ASN A 610 -17.14 -12.74 3.17
CA ASN A 610 -17.86 -13.62 4.07
C ASN A 610 -17.10 -13.70 5.40
N SER A 611 -17.73 -13.23 6.48
CA SER A 611 -17.17 -13.26 7.83
C SER A 611 -17.26 -14.64 8.47
N SER A 612 -18.28 -15.45 8.14
CA SER A 612 -18.49 -16.77 8.76
C SER A 612 -17.34 -17.73 8.45
N VAL A 613 -16.91 -17.77 7.19
CA VAL A 613 -15.75 -18.58 6.75
C VAL A 613 -14.46 -18.19 7.49
N ILE A 614 -14.31 -16.91 7.86
CA ILE A 614 -13.15 -16.47 8.65
C ILE A 614 -13.30 -16.89 10.10
N SER A 615 -14.47 -16.70 10.71
CA SER A 615 -14.72 -17.05 12.12
C SER A 615 -14.71 -18.55 12.37
N ASP A 616 -15.23 -19.36 11.47
CA ASP A 616 -15.31 -20.82 11.58
C ASP A 616 -13.91 -21.47 11.49
N ASN A 617 -12.98 -20.78 10.83
CA ASN A 617 -11.59 -21.20 10.68
C ASN A 617 -10.61 -20.45 11.58
N ALA A 618 -11.11 -19.57 12.46
CA ALA A 618 -10.28 -18.89 13.44
C ALA A 618 -9.75 -19.90 14.49
N LEU A 619 -8.42 -19.90 14.68
CA LEU A 619 -7.77 -20.72 15.72
C LEU A 619 -7.76 -20.02 17.09
N ASP A 620 -7.88 -18.69 17.10
CA ASP A 620 -7.94 -17.87 18.30
C ASP A 620 -9.39 -17.40 18.52
N PRO A 621 -10.05 -17.78 19.63
CA PRO A 621 -11.44 -17.39 19.90
C PRO A 621 -11.62 -15.87 20.03
N LEU A 622 -10.56 -15.11 20.32
CA LEU A 622 -10.63 -13.64 20.35
C LEU A 622 -10.84 -13.04 18.96
N LEU A 623 -10.45 -13.73 17.88
CA LEU A 623 -10.65 -13.28 16.49
C LEU A 623 -12.15 -13.14 16.14
N ASN A 624 -13.03 -13.95 16.74
CA ASN A 624 -14.48 -13.90 16.49
C ASN A 624 -15.15 -12.63 17.05
N THR A 625 -14.49 -11.96 18.01
CA THR A 625 -14.94 -10.68 18.57
C THR A 625 -14.30 -9.47 17.89
N GLN A 626 -13.40 -9.68 16.91
CA GLN A 626 -12.72 -8.59 16.23
C GLN A 626 -13.63 -7.90 15.21
N GLN A 627 -13.44 -6.59 15.10
CA GLN A 627 -14.05 -5.76 14.05
C GLN A 627 -13.04 -5.51 12.95
N LEU A 628 -13.44 -5.77 11.71
CA LEU A 628 -12.70 -5.35 10.53
C LEU A 628 -12.96 -3.86 10.30
N ALA A 629 -11.93 -3.04 10.56
CA ALA A 629 -11.98 -1.61 10.30
C ALA A 629 -11.29 -1.28 8.97
N SER A 630 -11.98 -0.52 8.14
CA SER A 630 -11.48 0.07 6.91
C SER A 630 -11.63 1.58 6.97
N ASP A 631 -10.58 2.33 6.63
CA ASP A 631 -10.52 3.78 6.71
C ASP A 631 -9.81 4.34 5.46
N ILE A 632 -10.37 5.39 4.88
CA ILE A 632 -9.75 6.17 3.80
C ILE A 632 -9.76 7.63 4.25
N ASN A 633 -8.63 8.33 4.13
CA ASN A 633 -8.53 9.73 4.49
C ASN A 633 -7.60 10.48 3.53
N LEU A 634 -8.16 11.45 2.82
CA LEU A 634 -7.47 12.40 1.96
C LEU A 634 -7.54 13.77 2.62
N SER A 635 -6.38 14.35 2.93
CA SER A 635 -6.31 15.71 3.46
C SER A 635 -5.50 16.60 2.54
N ARG A 636 -6.03 17.80 2.26
CA ARG A 636 -5.35 18.82 1.47
C ARG A 636 -5.46 20.18 2.15
N ARG A 637 -4.31 20.77 2.44
CA ARG A 637 -4.20 22.15 2.89
C ARG A 637 -4.02 23.08 1.69
N PHE A 638 -4.95 23.99 1.50
CA PHE A 638 -4.85 25.10 0.58
C PHE A 638 -4.36 26.36 1.30
N SER A 639 -4.00 27.41 0.56
CA SER A 639 -3.69 28.71 1.16
C SER A 639 -4.89 29.33 1.88
N TRP A 640 -6.10 29.08 1.37
CA TRP A 640 -7.36 29.60 1.91
C TRP A 640 -7.97 28.74 3.02
N GLY A 641 -7.45 27.54 3.30
CA GLY A 641 -8.08 26.62 4.26
C GLY A 641 -7.66 25.16 4.14
N GLN A 642 -8.41 24.28 4.79
CA GLN A 642 -8.20 22.83 4.76
C GLN A 642 -9.44 22.11 4.25
N VAL A 643 -9.22 21.10 3.40
CA VAL A 643 -10.24 20.14 3.00
C VAL A 643 -9.79 18.76 3.44
N THR A 644 -10.67 18.05 4.14
CA THR A 644 -10.49 16.66 4.53
C THR A 644 -11.67 15.87 3.99
N LEU A 645 -11.39 14.83 3.22
CA LEU A 645 -12.37 13.89 2.70
C LEU A 645 -11.96 12.50 3.17
N GLY A 646 -12.88 11.75 3.74
CA GLY A 646 -12.60 10.40 4.14
C GLY A 646 -13.85 9.56 4.30
N GLY A 647 -13.64 8.44 4.96
CA GLY A 647 -14.71 7.63 5.47
C GLY A 647 -14.19 6.39 6.15
N ARG A 648 -15.07 5.80 6.94
CA ARG A 648 -14.79 4.61 7.73
C ARG A 648 -15.85 3.57 7.51
N ARG A 649 -15.48 2.30 7.53
CA ARG A 649 -16.37 1.16 7.57
C ARG A 649 -15.88 0.19 8.62
N ARG A 650 -16.74 -0.25 9.52
CA ARG A 650 -16.48 -1.33 10.48
C ARG A 650 -17.46 -2.45 10.24
N GLN A 651 -16.95 -3.67 10.20
CA GLN A 651 -17.74 -4.89 10.09
C GLN A 651 -17.38 -5.79 11.26
N THR A 652 -18.37 -6.21 12.03
CA THR A 652 -18.18 -7.17 13.13
C THR A 652 -18.20 -8.58 12.57
N LEU A 653 -17.21 -9.41 12.93
CA LEU A 653 -17.10 -10.77 12.37
C LEU A 653 -18.20 -11.73 12.89
N GLY A 654 -18.63 -11.57 14.14
CA GLY A 654 -19.57 -12.49 14.80
C GLY A 654 -21.03 -12.38 14.34
N ASP A 655 -21.51 -11.19 13.96
CA ASP A 655 -22.93 -10.94 13.62
C ASP A 655 -23.13 -10.27 12.24
N ASP A 656 -22.04 -10.04 11.48
CA ASP A 656 -22.04 -9.33 10.18
C ASP A 656 -22.70 -7.93 10.23
N GLN A 657 -22.75 -7.29 11.41
CA GLN A 657 -23.20 -5.91 11.51
C GLN A 657 -22.16 -4.99 10.83
N ILE A 658 -22.65 -4.09 9.97
CA ILE A 658 -21.82 -3.11 9.28
C ILE A 658 -22.21 -1.71 9.75
N SER A 659 -21.21 -0.93 10.17
CA SER A 659 -21.36 0.51 10.39
C SER A 659 -20.40 1.25 9.46
N GLN A 660 -20.87 2.28 8.78
CA GLN A 660 -20.11 2.99 7.76
C GLN A 660 -20.38 4.48 7.87
N SER A 661 -19.33 5.30 7.90
CA SER A 661 -19.39 6.75 7.75
C SER A 661 -18.69 7.14 6.46
N LEU A 662 -19.42 7.23 5.34
CA LEU A 662 -18.84 7.53 4.02
C LEU A 662 -19.91 8.15 3.09
N PRO A 663 -19.67 9.36 2.54
CA PRO A 663 -18.49 10.19 2.72
C PRO A 663 -18.50 10.96 4.05
N SER A 664 -17.31 11.23 4.59
CA SER A 664 -17.08 12.28 5.58
C SER A 664 -16.26 13.40 4.94
N LEU A 665 -16.83 14.61 4.88
CA LEU A 665 -16.22 15.78 4.27
C LEU A 665 -16.16 16.90 5.30
N THR A 666 -15.02 17.56 5.41
CA THR A 666 -14.84 18.75 6.23
C THR A 666 -14.07 19.78 5.44
N ILE A 667 -14.64 20.97 5.34
CA ILE A 667 -14.04 22.13 4.69
C ILE A 667 -13.93 23.22 5.76
N THR A 668 -12.70 23.56 6.12
CA THR A 668 -12.39 24.59 7.11
C THR A 668 -11.53 25.68 6.47
N PRO A 669 -12.17 26.67 5.83
CA PRO A 669 -11.52 27.90 5.39
C PRO A 669 -10.82 28.62 6.55
N ALA A 670 -9.74 29.33 6.25
CA ALA A 670 -9.17 30.32 7.14
C ALA A 670 -10.15 31.49 7.30
N PRO A 671 -10.18 32.17 8.46
CA PRO A 671 -10.98 33.38 8.64
C PRO A 671 -10.71 34.42 7.55
N ILE A 672 -11.77 34.95 6.95
CA ILE A 672 -11.72 35.97 5.90
C ILE A 672 -12.03 37.32 6.55
N ASP A 673 -11.02 38.18 6.62
CA ASP A 673 -11.19 39.57 7.07
C ASP A 673 -11.76 40.41 5.92
N ILE A 674 -13.08 40.65 5.96
CA ILE A 674 -13.79 41.50 4.99
C ILE A 674 -13.46 42.98 5.25
N SER A 675 -13.27 43.36 6.52
CA SER A 675 -12.77 44.67 6.93
C SER A 675 -12.03 44.58 8.27
N SER A 676 -11.40 45.67 8.74
CA SER A 676 -10.71 45.71 10.05
C SER A 676 -11.61 45.40 11.26
N LYS A 677 -12.94 45.43 11.07
CA LYS A 677 -13.93 45.10 12.10
C LYS A 677 -14.85 43.95 11.67
N LEU A 678 -14.70 43.36 10.49
CA LEU A 678 -15.59 42.31 9.99
C LEU A 678 -14.79 41.10 9.57
N THR A 679 -14.92 40.01 10.32
CA THR A 679 -14.30 38.72 10.00
C THR A 679 -15.38 37.66 9.81
N TRP A 680 -15.31 36.92 8.72
CA TRP A 680 -16.18 35.79 8.43
C TRP A 680 -15.39 34.48 8.49
N SER A 681 -15.82 33.53 9.30
CA SER A 681 -15.11 32.26 9.50
C SER A 681 -16.03 31.08 9.18
N PRO A 682 -16.30 30.80 7.91
CA PRO A 682 -17.17 29.68 7.55
C PRO A 682 -16.52 28.34 7.87
N ALA A 683 -17.33 27.32 8.15
CA ALA A 683 -16.91 25.93 8.18
C ALA A 683 -18.07 25.07 7.68
N PHE A 684 -17.75 24.06 6.87
CA PHE A 684 -18.72 23.11 6.37
C PHE A 684 -18.29 21.69 6.75
N SER A 685 -19.23 20.89 7.24
CA SER A 685 -19.03 19.47 7.45
C SER A 685 -20.20 18.67 6.92
N MET A 686 -19.91 17.47 6.43
CA MET A 686 -20.92 16.52 5.99
C MET A 686 -20.48 15.12 6.40
N THR A 687 -21.37 14.35 7.00
CA THR A 687 -21.19 12.92 7.25
C THR A 687 -22.41 12.16 6.77
N ASN A 688 -22.18 10.99 6.16
CA ASN A 688 -23.22 10.03 5.86
C ASN A 688 -22.94 8.75 6.63
N ASP A 689 -23.76 8.48 7.64
CA ASP A 689 -23.66 7.34 8.53
C ASP A 689 -24.69 6.28 8.12
N LEU A 690 -24.24 5.12 7.68
CA LEU A 690 -25.04 3.95 7.31
C LEU A 690 -24.76 2.83 8.32
N SER A 691 -25.82 2.33 8.95
CA SER A 691 -25.79 1.13 9.77
C SER A 691 -26.64 0.06 9.10
N VAL A 692 -26.02 -1.07 8.80
CA VAL A 692 -26.70 -2.27 8.28
C VAL A 692 -26.73 -3.29 9.40
N SER A 693 -27.94 -3.61 9.86
CA SER A 693 -28.16 -4.63 10.88
C SER A 693 -27.91 -6.04 10.31
N PRO A 694 -27.68 -7.02 11.21
CA PRO A 694 -27.69 -8.43 10.83
C PRO A 694 -29.00 -8.80 10.12
N ARG A 695 -28.94 -9.84 9.28
CA ARG A 695 -30.13 -10.42 8.64
C ARG A 695 -31.12 -10.85 9.73
N ARG A 696 -32.40 -10.50 9.56
CA ARG A 696 -33.50 -10.87 10.45
C ARG A 696 -34.60 -11.50 9.62
N TYR A 697 -35.37 -12.40 10.23
CA TYR A 697 -36.55 -12.99 9.60
C TYR A 697 -37.79 -12.30 10.17
N LEU A 698 -38.52 -11.58 9.33
CA LEU A 698 -39.81 -11.01 9.67
C LEU A 698 -40.86 -12.11 9.55
N VAL A 699 -41.55 -12.39 10.65
CA VAL A 699 -42.60 -13.42 10.69
C VAL A 699 -43.92 -12.78 10.27
N ILE A 700 -44.49 -13.25 9.16
CA ILE A 700 -45.75 -12.78 8.60
C ILE A 700 -46.82 -13.86 8.85
N PRO A 701 -47.80 -13.61 9.73
CA PRO A 701 -48.92 -14.53 9.92
C PRO A 701 -49.82 -14.51 8.67
N GLN A 702 -50.03 -15.68 8.06
CA GLN A 702 -50.97 -15.84 6.94
C GLN A 702 -52.37 -16.22 7.44
N THR A 703 -53.39 -15.87 6.68
CA THR A 703 -54.78 -16.30 6.92
C THR A 703 -54.87 -17.82 6.96
N GLY A 704 -55.30 -18.38 8.10
CA GLY A 704 -55.35 -19.83 8.35
C GLY A 704 -54.34 -20.34 9.38
N GLY A 705 -53.54 -19.47 10.01
CA GLY A 705 -52.60 -19.84 11.08
C GLY A 705 -51.25 -20.36 10.58
N ALA A 706 -51.03 -20.39 9.27
CA ALA A 706 -49.72 -20.63 8.68
C ALA A 706 -48.82 -19.40 8.91
N VAL A 707 -47.54 -19.67 9.20
CA VAL A 707 -46.55 -18.64 9.49
C VAL A 707 -45.53 -18.62 8.36
N ASP A 708 -45.41 -17.49 7.68
CA ASP A 708 -44.39 -17.26 6.65
C ASP A 708 -43.27 -16.39 7.23
N SER A 709 -42.06 -16.49 6.70
CA SER A 709 -40.93 -15.69 7.16
C SER A 709 -40.18 -15.08 6.00
N VAL A 710 -40.06 -13.76 5.98
CA VAL A 710 -39.31 -13.02 4.96
C VAL A 710 -38.00 -12.56 5.55
N GLU A 711 -36.89 -12.90 4.91
CA GLU A 711 -35.57 -12.39 5.29
C GLU A 711 -35.47 -10.90 4.95
N ILE A 712 -35.20 -10.07 5.95
CA ILE A 712 -34.94 -8.65 5.81
C ILE A 712 -33.54 -8.32 6.32
N ARG A 713 -32.89 -7.33 5.71
CA ARG A 713 -31.63 -6.77 6.19
C ARG A 713 -31.85 -5.28 6.48
N PRO A 714 -32.22 -4.92 7.72
CA PRO A 714 -32.56 -3.54 8.04
C PRO A 714 -31.36 -2.61 7.87
N GLU A 715 -31.62 -1.44 7.29
CA GLU A 715 -30.63 -0.40 7.03
C GLU A 715 -31.14 0.92 7.60
N THR A 716 -30.26 1.64 8.27
CA THR A 716 -30.52 2.99 8.75
C THR A 716 -29.41 3.90 8.24
N ARG A 717 -29.79 4.95 7.51
CA ARG A 717 -28.89 5.97 6.97
C ARG A 717 -29.22 7.31 7.62
N LEU A 718 -28.20 8.04 8.04
CA LEU A 718 -28.29 9.39 8.56
C LEU A 718 -27.25 10.26 7.87
N THR A 719 -27.68 11.27 7.13
CA THR A 719 -26.78 12.27 6.54
C THR A 719 -26.88 13.55 7.33
N ASN A 720 -25.78 13.95 7.96
CA ASN A 720 -25.69 15.23 8.64
C ASN A 720 -24.85 16.19 7.78
N MET A 721 -25.37 17.36 7.48
CA MET A 721 -24.64 18.46 6.87
C MET A 721 -24.71 19.65 7.80
N SER A 722 -23.58 20.25 8.14
CA SER A 722 -23.54 21.48 8.93
C SER A 722 -22.74 22.57 8.22
N LEU A 723 -23.28 23.77 8.25
CA LEU A 723 -22.65 24.99 7.78
C LEU A 723 -22.63 25.99 8.93
N GLU A 724 -21.45 26.17 9.52
CA GLU A 724 -21.19 27.21 10.50
C GLU A 724 -20.70 28.47 9.77
N THR A 725 -21.31 29.61 10.02
CA THR A 725 -20.97 30.89 9.38
C THR A 725 -20.96 32.05 10.38
N PRO A 726 -20.14 31.99 11.45
CA PRO A 726 -20.01 33.10 12.38
C PRO A 726 -19.46 34.36 11.69
N LEU A 727 -20.08 35.49 11.99
CA LEU A 727 -19.68 36.82 11.58
C LEU A 727 -19.28 37.60 12.83
N ARG A 728 -17.99 37.95 12.91
CA ARG A 728 -17.48 38.82 13.97
C ARG A 728 -17.52 40.26 13.50
N ILE A 729 -18.29 41.10 14.19
CA ILE A 729 -18.42 42.54 13.93
C ILE A 729 -17.80 43.30 15.11
N GLY A 730 -16.50 43.58 15.04
CA GLY A 730 -15.71 44.17 16.12
C GLY A 730 -15.68 43.27 17.36
N SER A 731 -16.42 43.67 18.39
CA SER A 731 -16.59 42.90 19.63
C SER A 731 -17.86 42.04 19.67
N PHE A 732 -18.75 42.20 18.69
CA PHE A 732 -19.96 41.39 18.55
C PHE A 732 -19.64 40.11 17.79
N ASN A 733 -20.29 39.01 18.18
CA ASN A 733 -20.19 37.74 17.47
C ASN A 733 -21.60 37.29 17.10
N TRP A 734 -21.94 37.39 15.82
CA TRP A 734 -23.18 36.85 15.28
C TRP A 734 -22.93 35.41 14.82
N ARG A 735 -23.43 34.45 15.59
CA ARG A 735 -23.32 33.04 15.28
C ARG A 735 -24.48 32.65 14.38
N ASN A 736 -24.17 31.95 13.29
CA ASN A 736 -25.14 31.31 12.41
C ASN A 736 -24.69 29.86 12.21
N SER A 737 -25.59 28.93 12.49
CA SER A 737 -25.39 27.50 12.26
C SER A 737 -26.61 26.95 11.54
N LEU A 738 -26.39 26.38 10.37
CA LEU A 738 -27.40 25.64 9.62
C LEU A 738 -27.01 24.17 9.63
N SER A 739 -27.89 23.30 10.12
CA SER A 739 -27.66 21.85 10.10
C SER A 739 -28.84 21.11 9.50
N LEU A 740 -28.59 20.35 8.43
CA LEU A 740 -29.55 19.47 7.80
C LEU A 740 -29.25 18.03 8.22
N SER A 741 -30.23 17.38 8.84
CA SER A 741 -30.21 15.95 9.15
C SER A 741 -31.18 15.25 8.21
N ASP A 742 -30.72 14.31 7.41
CA ASP A 742 -31.53 13.51 6.49
C ASP A 742 -31.41 12.03 6.86
N GLY A 743 -32.42 11.53 7.58
CA GLY A 743 -32.51 10.16 8.07
C GLY A 743 -33.46 9.31 7.24
N SER A 744 -33.11 8.05 7.03
CA SER A 744 -34.00 7.04 6.45
C SER A 744 -33.73 5.66 7.05
N THR A 745 -34.76 4.87 7.27
CA THR A 745 -34.70 3.49 7.77
C THR A 745 -35.56 2.57 6.92
N THR A 746 -35.09 1.35 6.69
CA THR A 746 -35.87 0.28 6.03
C THR A 746 -36.52 -0.67 7.04
N VAL A 747 -36.48 -0.31 8.33
CA VAL A 747 -37.23 -1.03 9.37
C VAL A 747 -38.72 -0.73 9.17
N PRO A 748 -39.57 -1.77 9.01
CA PRO A 748 -41.00 -1.57 8.90
C PRO A 748 -41.58 -0.86 10.13
N ASP A 749 -42.49 0.08 9.91
CA ASP A 749 -43.18 0.85 10.95
C ASP A 749 -44.67 0.97 10.62
N THR A 750 -45.49 1.36 11.59
CA THR A 750 -46.93 1.60 11.41
C THR A 750 -47.28 3.02 11.81
N LEU A 751 -47.97 3.73 10.93
CA LEU A 751 -48.46 5.07 11.16
C LEU A 751 -49.98 5.04 11.37
N THR A 752 -50.46 5.56 12.50
CA THR A 752 -51.90 5.72 12.75
C THR A 752 -52.31 7.16 12.49
N GLU A 753 -53.20 7.37 11.52
CA GLU A 753 -53.74 8.68 11.12
C GLU A 753 -55.23 8.77 11.46
N LYS A 754 -55.70 9.96 11.81
CA LYS A 754 -57.14 10.27 11.88
C LYS A 754 -57.57 10.83 10.53
N ILE A 755 -58.44 10.11 9.85
CA ILE A 755 -59.00 10.52 8.55
C ILE A 755 -60.48 10.89 8.77
N PRO A 756 -61.02 11.95 8.13
CA PRO A 756 -62.44 12.26 8.21
C PRO A 756 -63.31 11.05 7.86
N ASN A 757 -64.36 10.82 8.64
CA ASN A 757 -65.29 9.74 8.39
C ASN A 757 -66.22 10.10 7.22
N GLU A 758 -65.95 9.60 6.02
CA GLU A 758 -66.79 9.85 4.83
C GLU A 758 -68.23 9.31 4.96
N ALA A 759 -68.52 8.50 5.97
CA ALA A 759 -69.85 7.95 6.23
C ALA A 759 -70.76 8.86 7.08
N THR A 760 -70.24 9.98 7.61
CA THR A 760 -71.01 10.93 8.41
C THR A 760 -70.92 12.35 7.84
N PRO A 761 -72.00 13.16 7.89
CA PRO A 761 -71.96 14.56 7.45
C PRO A 761 -71.17 15.50 8.37
N ASP A 762 -70.69 14.99 9.50
CA ASP A 762 -70.01 15.76 10.53
C ASP A 762 -68.51 15.87 10.19
N PRO A 763 -67.99 17.05 9.84
CA PRO A 763 -66.57 17.24 9.52
C PRO A 763 -65.63 17.04 10.71
N THR A 764 -66.15 16.85 11.93
CA THR A 764 -65.38 16.54 13.13
C THR A 764 -65.31 15.05 13.45
N ASP A 765 -66.11 14.22 12.78
CA ASP A 765 -66.08 12.77 12.93
C ASP A 765 -64.90 12.18 12.15
N SER A 766 -64.09 11.34 12.82
CA SER A 766 -62.84 10.82 12.26
C SER A 766 -62.64 9.35 12.61
N ILE A 767 -62.15 8.58 11.64
CA ILE A 767 -61.75 7.19 11.80
C ILE A 767 -60.22 7.09 11.93
N LEU A 768 -59.76 6.14 12.75
CA LEU A 768 -58.33 5.83 12.85
C LEU A 768 -57.95 4.82 11.77
N VAL A 769 -57.08 5.22 10.85
CA VAL A 769 -56.53 4.35 9.81
C VAL A 769 -55.07 4.03 10.15
N VAL A 770 -54.73 2.75 10.18
CA VAL A 770 -53.36 2.28 10.37
C VAL A 770 -52.73 2.01 9.01
N ARG A 771 -51.73 2.80 8.64
CA ARG A 771 -50.93 2.65 7.43
C ARG A 771 -49.63 1.91 7.76
N GLY A 772 -49.36 0.80 7.08
CA GLY A 772 -48.07 0.11 7.15
C GLY A 772 -47.02 0.81 6.26
N LEU A 773 -45.85 1.08 6.82
CA LEU A 773 -44.72 1.70 6.13
C LEU A 773 -43.58 0.67 6.01
N ALA A 774 -43.07 0.48 4.79
CA ALA A 774 -41.92 -0.41 4.55
C ALA A 774 -40.60 0.16 5.13
N GLY A 775 -40.61 1.44 5.48
CA GLY A 775 -39.50 2.19 6.06
C GLY A 775 -39.94 3.63 6.30
N THR A 776 -39.19 4.36 7.13
CA THR A 776 -39.46 5.77 7.41
C THR A 776 -38.27 6.66 7.05
N TYR A 777 -38.51 7.95 6.83
CA TYR A 777 -37.54 8.98 6.52
C TYR A 777 -37.97 10.30 7.16
N GLU A 778 -36.97 11.05 7.61
CA GLU A 778 -37.16 12.38 8.13
C GLU A 778 -35.98 13.23 7.69
N SER A 779 -36.26 14.32 6.97
CA SER A 779 -35.27 15.38 6.80
C SER A 779 -35.64 16.56 7.68
N ALA A 780 -34.71 16.96 8.53
CA ALA A 780 -34.85 18.03 9.50
C ALA A 780 -33.80 19.10 9.23
N LEU A 781 -34.25 20.33 8.94
CA LEU A 781 -33.40 21.50 8.81
C LEU A 781 -33.45 22.29 10.10
N GLN A 782 -32.32 22.38 10.79
CA GLN A 782 -32.16 23.20 11.98
C GLN A 782 -31.36 24.46 11.62
N TRP A 783 -31.84 25.61 12.09
CA TRP A 783 -31.16 26.89 11.94
C TRP A 783 -31.10 27.59 13.28
N ASP A 784 -29.90 27.66 13.84
CA ASP A 784 -29.60 28.36 15.08
C ASP A 784 -28.87 29.66 14.75
N THR A 785 -29.40 30.77 15.26
CA THR A 785 -28.79 32.08 15.09
C THR A 785 -28.90 32.93 16.35
N GLY A 786 -27.84 33.67 16.66
CA GLY A 786 -27.81 34.50 17.85
C GLY A 786 -26.63 35.47 17.88
N ILE A 787 -26.85 36.62 18.51
CA ILE A 787 -25.84 37.66 18.68
C ILE A 787 -25.38 37.62 20.13
N ASN A 788 -24.12 37.23 20.31
CA ASN A 788 -23.45 37.39 21.60
C ASN A 788 -22.94 38.82 21.71
N LEU A 789 -23.46 39.53 22.70
CA LEU A 789 -23.01 40.88 23.01
C LEU A 789 -21.71 40.82 23.84
N PRO A 790 -20.85 41.84 23.74
CA PRO A 790 -19.60 41.89 24.49
C PRO A 790 -19.84 41.92 26.01
N ILE A 791 -18.88 41.35 26.75
CA ILE A 791 -18.89 41.37 28.22
C ILE A 791 -18.77 42.82 28.71
N LEU A 792 -19.73 43.27 29.53
CA LEU A 792 -19.80 44.65 30.03
C LEU A 792 -18.75 44.94 31.11
N PHE A 793 -18.38 43.93 31.91
CA PHE A 793 -17.45 44.03 33.04
C PHE A 793 -16.36 42.96 32.95
N ARG A 794 -15.09 43.33 32.78
CA ARG A 794 -14.00 42.40 32.39
C ARG A 794 -13.17 41.80 33.53
N SER A 795 -13.27 42.32 34.76
CA SER A 795 -12.37 41.96 35.87
C SER A 795 -12.81 40.68 36.62
N SER A 796 -13.72 40.81 37.59
CA SER A 796 -14.14 39.73 38.49
C SER A 796 -15.62 39.36 38.33
N TRP A 797 -16.46 40.30 37.91
CA TRP A 797 -17.89 40.10 37.67
C TRP A 797 -18.14 40.20 36.18
N LYS A 798 -18.34 39.08 35.49
CA LYS A 798 -18.60 39.08 34.06
C LYS A 798 -20.11 39.11 33.81
N LEU A 799 -20.60 40.21 33.27
CA LEU A 799 -21.99 40.34 32.82
C LEU A 799 -22.04 40.25 31.30
N THR A 800 -22.78 39.25 30.80
CA THR A 800 -22.87 38.93 29.37
C THR A 800 -24.34 38.90 28.97
N PRO A 801 -24.87 39.99 28.37
CA PRO A 801 -26.18 39.94 27.75
C PRO A 801 -26.10 39.16 26.43
N SER A 802 -27.19 38.49 26.05
CA SER A 802 -27.29 37.73 24.81
C SER A 802 -28.66 37.91 24.18
N ILE A 803 -28.70 38.03 22.87
CA ILE A 803 -29.95 38.02 22.10
C ILE A 803 -29.87 36.85 21.14
N GLY A 804 -30.71 35.85 21.35
CA GLY A 804 -30.84 34.67 20.51
C GLY A 804 -32.13 34.71 19.70
N ILE A 805 -32.16 33.95 18.60
CA ILE A 805 -33.38 33.64 17.88
C ILE A 805 -33.49 32.12 17.92
N THR A 806 -34.47 31.62 18.67
CA THR A 806 -34.68 30.19 18.89
C THR A 806 -35.92 29.72 18.17
N ASN A 807 -36.01 28.41 17.94
CA ASN A 807 -37.23 27.78 17.47
C ASN A 807 -38.39 28.02 18.46
N VAL A 808 -39.60 28.07 17.94
CA VAL A 808 -40.84 28.26 18.71
C VAL A 808 -41.13 27.01 19.55
N THR A 809 -40.86 25.83 19.02
CA THR A 809 -40.97 24.54 19.72
C THR A 809 -39.65 23.74 19.66
N GLY A 810 -39.55 22.65 20.42
CA GLY A 810 -38.31 21.87 20.61
C GLY A 810 -37.86 21.02 19.42
N GLY A 811 -38.52 21.13 18.25
CA GLY A 811 -38.16 20.44 17.01
C GLY A 811 -37.24 21.27 16.10
N ALA A 812 -36.90 20.72 14.93
CA ALA A 812 -36.09 21.40 13.91
C ALA A 812 -36.84 22.55 13.25
N PHE A 813 -36.14 23.56 12.73
CA PHE A 813 -36.78 24.73 12.08
C PHE A 813 -37.71 24.36 10.92
N ALA A 814 -37.31 23.39 10.11
CA ALA A 814 -38.15 22.79 9.09
C ALA A 814 -38.04 21.26 9.16
N VAL A 815 -39.13 20.57 8.85
CA VAL A 815 -39.19 19.11 8.81
C VAL A 815 -39.91 18.68 7.53
N ARG A 816 -39.49 17.56 6.95
CA ARG A 816 -40.27 16.78 5.99
C ARG A 816 -40.14 15.28 6.32
N ASN A 817 -41.23 14.56 6.23
CA ASN A 817 -41.36 13.12 6.51
C ASN A 817 -42.62 12.57 5.81
N GLU A 818 -43.03 11.34 6.11
CA GLU A 818 -44.24 10.71 5.56
C GLU A 818 -45.50 11.47 5.88
N ARG A 819 -45.59 12.08 7.06
CA ARG A 819 -46.77 12.85 7.51
C ARG A 819 -46.97 14.15 6.72
N THR A 820 -45.91 14.63 6.08
CA THR A 820 -45.93 15.85 5.25
C THR A 820 -46.02 15.56 3.75
N ASP A 821 -46.18 14.29 3.37
CA ASP A 821 -46.06 13.83 1.97
C ASP A 821 -44.75 14.30 1.29
N GLY A 822 -43.68 14.42 2.09
CA GLY A 822 -42.36 14.89 1.63
C GLY A 822 -42.22 16.41 1.44
N GLN A 823 -43.25 17.20 1.73
CA GLN A 823 -43.20 18.66 1.69
C GLN A 823 -42.49 19.24 2.92
N TRP A 824 -41.74 20.33 2.73
CA TRP A 824 -41.13 21.03 3.86
C TRP A 824 -42.15 21.88 4.60
N VAL A 825 -42.35 21.59 5.89
CA VAL A 825 -43.11 22.44 6.80
C VAL A 825 -42.16 23.16 7.75
N PHE A 826 -42.43 24.44 8.01
CA PHE A 826 -41.57 25.32 8.80
C PHE A 826 -42.29 25.75 10.08
N GLN A 827 -41.57 25.77 11.20
CA GLN A 827 -42.04 26.49 12.39
C GLN A 827 -41.55 27.93 12.37
N GLY A 828 -42.22 28.77 13.15
CA GLY A 828 -41.74 30.13 13.42
C GLY A 828 -40.43 30.16 14.20
N LYS A 829 -39.87 31.36 14.32
CA LYS A 829 -38.77 31.69 15.22
C LYS A 829 -39.27 32.67 16.27
N ARG A 830 -38.70 32.62 17.48
CA ARG A 830 -38.97 33.59 18.54
C ARG A 830 -37.68 34.17 19.08
N ALA A 831 -37.73 35.44 19.50
CA ALA A 831 -36.60 36.08 20.16
C ALA A 831 -36.39 35.46 21.55
N ALA A 832 -35.13 35.29 21.93
CA ALA A 832 -34.72 34.85 23.25
C ALA A 832 -33.74 35.86 23.83
N PHE A 833 -34.05 36.40 25.00
CA PHE A 833 -33.21 37.36 25.69
C PHE A 833 -32.54 36.66 26.86
N GLY A 834 -31.23 36.79 26.96
CA GLY A 834 -30.44 36.17 28.02
C GLY A 834 -29.55 37.19 28.72
N LEU A 835 -29.34 36.96 30.01
CA LEU A 835 -28.38 37.70 30.80
C LEU A 835 -27.64 36.70 31.69
N THR A 836 -26.34 36.55 31.47
CA THR A 836 -25.49 35.69 32.30
C THR A 836 -24.55 36.53 33.15
N SER A 837 -24.56 36.31 34.45
CA SER A 837 -23.63 36.87 35.42
C SER A 837 -22.75 35.75 35.98
N ALA A 838 -21.43 35.90 35.84
CA ALA A 838 -20.45 34.94 36.34
C ALA A 838 -19.39 35.68 37.18
N PRO A 839 -19.73 36.09 38.42
CA PRO A 839 -18.73 36.54 39.38
C PRO A 839 -17.75 35.41 39.70
N THR A 840 -16.48 35.75 39.92
CA THR A 840 -15.48 34.82 40.44
C THR A 840 -14.90 35.39 41.72
N PHE A 841 -15.16 34.70 42.82
CA PHE A 841 -14.60 35.01 44.13
C PHE A 841 -13.33 34.21 44.34
N PHE A 842 -12.27 34.86 44.81
CA PHE A 842 -10.99 34.20 45.08
C PHE A 842 -10.73 34.15 46.59
N GLY A 843 -10.55 32.95 47.12
CA GLY A 843 -9.99 32.70 48.45
C GLY A 843 -8.55 32.23 48.34
N PHE A 844 -7.68 32.67 49.24
CA PHE A 844 -6.30 32.21 49.31
C PHE A 844 -6.06 31.52 50.65
N PHE A 845 -5.74 30.22 50.59
CA PHE A 845 -5.47 29.39 51.75
C PHE A 845 -3.97 29.07 51.85
N PRO A 846 -3.43 28.89 53.06
CA PRO A 846 -2.05 28.43 53.25
C PRO A 846 -1.86 27.05 52.59
N GLY A 847 -0.72 26.83 51.95
CA GLY A 847 -0.40 25.55 51.33
C GLY A 847 0.12 24.53 52.35
N PHE A 848 -0.24 23.27 52.17
CA PHE A 848 0.25 22.14 52.97
C PHE A 848 1.18 21.23 52.15
N GLY A 849 2.17 20.62 52.80
CA GLY A 849 3.11 19.69 52.16
C GLY A 849 3.88 20.31 50.97
N PRO A 850 3.88 19.69 49.78
CA PRO A 850 4.62 20.17 48.60
C PRO A 850 4.00 21.39 47.92
N VAL A 851 2.97 22.01 48.51
CA VAL A 851 2.25 23.17 47.97
C VAL A 851 2.52 24.42 48.81
N SER A 852 2.80 25.55 48.14
CA SER A 852 3.12 26.84 48.77
C SER A 852 1.88 27.62 49.17
N ARG A 853 0.88 27.69 48.27
CA ARG A 853 -0.43 28.32 48.49
C ARG A 853 -1.49 27.60 47.68
N ILE A 854 -2.72 27.61 48.19
CA ILE A 854 -3.91 27.11 47.49
C ILE A 854 -4.80 28.32 47.20
N ARG A 855 -5.17 28.50 45.94
CA ARG A 855 -6.16 29.48 45.49
C ARG A 855 -7.47 28.74 45.24
N HIS A 856 -8.52 29.11 45.95
CA HIS A 856 -9.88 28.68 45.67
C HIS A 856 -10.56 29.75 44.81
N SER A 857 -11.10 29.36 43.66
CA SER A 857 -12.00 30.20 42.88
C SER A 857 -13.41 29.63 42.96
N LEU A 858 -14.35 30.44 43.43
CA LEU A 858 -15.78 30.14 43.48
C LEU A 858 -16.49 30.99 42.43
N SER A 859 -17.08 30.35 41.43
CA SER A 859 -17.78 30.99 40.33
C SER A 859 -19.24 30.55 40.29
N PRO A 860 -20.15 31.22 41.02
CA PRO A 860 -21.57 31.05 40.79
C PRO A 860 -21.93 31.71 39.46
N ILE A 861 -22.65 30.98 38.60
CA ILE A 861 -23.11 31.43 37.31
C ILE A 861 -24.63 31.56 37.41
N LEU A 862 -25.11 32.79 37.42
CA LEU A 862 -26.52 33.10 37.37
C LEU A 862 -26.90 33.40 35.92
N SER A 863 -27.86 32.67 35.38
CA SER A 863 -28.37 32.86 34.03
C SER A 863 -29.85 33.17 34.09
N TYR A 864 -30.24 34.31 33.53
CA TYR A 864 -31.63 34.66 33.27
C TYR A 864 -31.89 34.48 31.78
N ALA A 865 -32.99 33.83 31.41
CA ALA A 865 -33.41 33.69 30.02
C ALA A 865 -34.93 33.90 29.89
N TYR A 866 -35.34 34.66 28.88
CA TYR A 866 -36.73 34.94 28.58
C TYR A 866 -37.01 34.73 27.09
N ALA A 867 -38.06 33.98 26.77
CA ALA A 867 -38.60 33.85 25.43
C ALA A 867 -40.13 33.97 25.47
N PRO A 868 -40.75 34.85 24.66
CA PRO A 868 -42.19 35.06 24.66
C PRO A 868 -42.92 33.87 24.01
N SER A 869 -44.24 33.85 24.17
CA SER A 869 -45.08 32.90 23.44
C SER A 869 -45.07 33.22 21.95
N ALA A 870 -45.26 32.19 21.13
CA ALA A 870 -45.36 32.31 19.69
C ALA A 870 -46.23 31.19 19.11
N SER A 871 -46.97 31.50 18.05
CA SER A 871 -47.84 30.55 17.34
C SER A 871 -47.02 29.51 16.57
N ILE A 872 -47.50 28.28 16.56
CA ILE A 872 -46.96 27.16 15.79
C ILE A 872 -47.92 26.92 14.62
N PRO A 873 -47.46 26.98 13.36
CA PRO A 873 -48.29 26.64 12.21
C PRO A 873 -48.87 25.23 12.35
N GLU A 874 -50.15 25.06 12.00
CA GLU A 874 -50.86 23.79 12.14
C GLU A 874 -50.18 22.64 11.38
N ALA A 875 -49.80 22.87 10.12
CA ALA A 875 -49.08 21.90 9.30
C ALA A 875 -47.74 21.43 9.93
N TYR A 876 -47.06 22.29 10.68
CA TYR A 876 -45.85 21.89 11.42
C TYR A 876 -46.20 21.10 12.68
N ALA A 877 -47.25 21.52 13.41
CA ALA A 877 -47.72 20.82 14.60
C ALA A 877 -48.15 19.38 14.25
N GLU A 878 -48.82 19.17 13.11
CA GLU A 878 -49.21 17.86 12.60
C GLU A 878 -48.00 16.98 12.23
N ALA A 879 -47.00 17.56 11.56
CA ALA A 879 -45.81 16.83 11.14
C ALA A 879 -44.97 16.25 12.29
N VAL A 880 -45.01 16.90 13.47
CA VAL A 880 -44.21 16.54 14.66
C VAL A 880 -45.06 15.86 15.75
N ALA A 881 -46.40 15.89 15.64
CA ALA A 881 -47.28 15.29 16.63
C ALA A 881 -47.10 13.77 16.70
N ARG A 882 -47.13 13.24 17.93
CA ARG A 882 -47.17 11.79 18.17
C ARG A 882 -48.61 11.29 17.95
N PRO A 883 -48.80 10.03 17.50
CA PRO A 883 -50.12 9.43 17.40
C PRO A 883 -50.89 9.56 18.73
N GLY A 884 -52.10 10.13 18.68
CA GLY A 884 -52.96 10.34 19.85
C GLY A 884 -52.66 11.58 20.70
N GLN A 885 -51.63 12.37 20.38
CA GLN A 885 -51.35 13.65 21.06
C GLN A 885 -52.15 14.79 20.40
N GLY A 886 -52.81 15.64 21.20
CA GLY A 886 -53.46 16.84 20.68
C GLY A 886 -52.46 17.83 20.07
N LEU A 887 -52.86 18.52 19.01
CA LEU A 887 -52.02 19.50 18.32
C LEU A 887 -51.71 20.69 19.23
N LYS A 888 -50.42 20.99 19.41
CA LYS A 888 -49.97 22.17 20.14
C LYS A 888 -49.71 23.32 19.15
N LEU A 889 -50.70 24.20 18.98
CA LEU A 889 -50.65 25.34 18.06
C LEU A 889 -49.98 26.60 18.64
N GLN A 890 -49.57 26.55 19.91
CA GLN A 890 -48.90 27.68 20.56
C GLN A 890 -47.79 27.19 21.49
N SER A 891 -46.63 27.85 21.41
CA SER A 891 -45.58 27.69 22.41
C SER A 891 -45.89 28.55 23.63
N ASP A 892 -45.71 27.95 24.81
CA ASP A 892 -45.79 28.69 26.07
C ASP A 892 -44.61 29.67 26.18
N PRO A 893 -44.82 30.84 26.81
CA PRO A 893 -43.71 31.71 27.19
C PRO A 893 -42.85 30.98 28.23
N THR A 894 -41.54 31.24 28.20
CA THR A 894 -40.59 30.65 29.15
C THR A 894 -39.73 31.74 29.76
N GLN A 895 -39.62 31.77 31.08
CA GLN A 895 -38.80 32.74 31.80
C GLN A 895 -38.00 32.05 32.90
N THR A 896 -36.79 31.61 32.57
CA THR A 896 -35.98 30.79 33.45
C THR A 896 -34.90 31.58 34.18
N LEU A 897 -34.70 31.24 35.44
CA LEU A 897 -33.57 31.65 36.26
C LEU A 897 -32.80 30.39 36.66
N SER A 898 -31.54 30.32 36.27
CA SER A 898 -30.66 29.18 36.53
C SER A 898 -29.46 29.60 37.37
N LEU A 899 -29.10 28.80 38.37
CA LEU A 899 -27.91 28.96 39.18
C LEU A 899 -27.02 27.72 39.07
N THR A 900 -25.83 27.89 38.51
CA THR A 900 -24.79 26.85 38.42
C THR A 900 -23.61 27.23 39.29
N LEU A 901 -22.90 26.27 39.87
CA LEU A 901 -21.74 26.55 40.73
C LEU A 901 -20.50 25.82 40.23
N SER A 902 -19.42 26.56 40.01
CA SER A 902 -18.10 25.99 39.73
C SER A 902 -17.11 26.42 40.80
N GLN A 903 -16.37 25.46 41.34
CA GLN A 903 -15.32 25.67 42.33
C GLN A 903 -14.03 25.05 41.83
N ASN A 904 -12.92 25.78 41.97
CA ASN A 904 -11.61 25.26 41.60
C ASN A 904 -10.59 25.57 42.68
N PHE A 905 -9.92 24.54 43.20
CA PHE A 905 -8.82 24.65 44.15
C PHE A 905 -7.51 24.41 43.41
N GLU A 906 -6.75 25.48 43.17
CA GLU A 906 -5.48 25.44 42.47
C GLU A 906 -4.31 25.62 43.43
N ALA A 907 -3.37 24.69 43.41
CA ALA A 907 -2.15 24.70 44.20
C ALA A 907 -0.96 25.22 43.37
N LYS A 908 -0.12 26.04 43.98
CA LYS A 908 1.23 26.35 43.46
C LYS A 908 2.26 25.44 44.14
N GLN A 909 2.93 24.57 43.39
CA GLN A 909 3.95 23.68 43.94
C GLN A 909 5.13 24.47 44.57
N ARG A 910 5.64 24.01 45.72
CA ARG A 910 6.89 24.51 46.32
C ARG A 910 8.05 24.06 45.44
N THR A 911 8.85 24.99 44.96
CA THR A 911 10.14 24.69 44.34
C THR A 911 11.14 24.35 45.43
N ALA A 912 11.82 23.20 45.32
CA ALA A 912 12.98 22.91 46.16
C ALA A 912 14.05 23.98 45.91
N GLY A 913 14.63 24.53 46.97
CA GLY A 913 15.54 25.68 46.90
C GLY A 913 16.82 25.38 46.14
N GLU A 914 17.19 26.32 45.26
CA GLU A 914 18.54 26.89 45.01
C GLU A 914 18.67 27.50 43.59
N ASP A 915 17.71 27.27 42.68
CA ASP A 915 17.74 27.90 41.36
C ASP A 915 16.71 29.03 41.23
N THR A 916 17.19 30.28 41.29
CA THR A 916 16.40 31.50 41.04
C THR A 916 15.79 31.54 39.63
N LEU A 917 16.31 30.74 38.68
CA LEU A 917 15.77 30.60 37.33
C LEU A 917 14.61 29.57 37.24
N ALA A 918 14.56 28.57 38.13
CA ALA A 918 13.49 27.57 38.17
C ALA A 918 12.23 28.06 38.93
N ALA A 919 12.37 29.07 39.79
CA ALA A 919 11.26 29.70 40.51
C ALA A 919 10.21 30.36 39.59
N ALA A 920 10.60 30.71 38.36
CA ALA A 920 9.72 31.33 37.37
C ALA A 920 8.65 30.39 36.79
N GLN A 921 8.80 29.06 36.92
CA GLN A 921 7.89 28.07 36.35
C GLN A 921 7.31 27.10 37.41
N ALA A 922 6.95 27.59 38.59
CA ALA A 922 6.19 26.78 39.54
C ALA A 922 4.87 26.30 38.92
N ARG A 923 4.77 25.00 38.65
CA ARG A 923 3.60 24.36 38.03
C ARG A 923 2.36 24.58 38.90
N LYS A 924 1.30 25.14 38.30
CA LYS A 924 -0.03 25.20 38.90
C LYS A 924 -0.71 23.84 38.71
N LEU A 925 -1.33 23.32 39.76
CA LEU A 925 -2.01 22.03 39.77
C LEU A 925 -3.44 22.24 40.27
N ARG A 926 -4.46 21.70 39.59
CA ARG A 926 -5.81 21.64 40.15
C ARG A 926 -5.88 20.52 41.18
N VAL A 927 -5.92 20.89 42.45
CA VAL A 927 -6.06 19.95 43.58
C VAL A 927 -7.44 19.31 43.57
N LEU A 928 -8.47 20.14 43.36
CA LEU A 928 -9.86 19.71 43.32
C LEU A 928 -10.67 20.72 42.49
N GLY A 929 -11.38 20.25 41.47
CA GLY A 929 -12.45 20.99 40.81
C GLY A 929 -13.78 20.38 41.22
N ILE A 930 -14.73 21.21 41.64
CA ILE A 930 -16.11 20.82 41.94
C ILE A 930 -17.02 21.57 40.95
N SER A 931 -17.83 20.87 40.17
CA SER A 931 -18.89 21.47 39.37
C SER A 931 -20.23 20.94 39.83
N THR A 932 -21.09 21.83 40.29
CA THR A 932 -22.48 21.54 40.64
C THR A 932 -23.36 21.90 39.45
N SER A 933 -24.21 20.97 38.99
CA SER A 933 -25.16 21.23 37.92
C SER A 933 -26.14 22.36 38.28
N GLY A 934 -26.67 23.04 37.28
CA GLY A 934 -27.56 24.18 37.49
C GLY A 934 -28.92 23.79 38.07
N ILE A 935 -29.39 24.51 39.08
CA ILE A 935 -30.80 24.48 39.52
C ILE A 935 -31.54 25.54 38.71
N THR A 936 -32.70 25.20 38.15
CA THR A 936 -33.48 26.10 37.27
C THR A 936 -34.91 26.27 37.78
N TYR A 937 -35.38 27.51 37.74
CA TYR A 937 -36.72 27.94 38.09
C TYR A 937 -37.37 28.68 36.92
N ASP A 938 -38.51 28.22 36.44
CA ASP A 938 -39.31 28.85 35.38
C ASP A 938 -40.48 29.64 35.97
N LEU A 939 -40.38 30.96 35.87
CA LEU A 939 -41.35 31.92 36.36
C LEU A 939 -42.68 31.88 35.60
N GLU A 940 -42.71 31.43 34.33
CA GLU A 940 -43.95 31.27 33.58
C GLU A 940 -44.69 30.00 33.97
N GLN A 941 -43.94 28.93 34.26
CA GLN A 941 -44.53 27.69 34.77
C GLN A 941 -45.14 27.89 36.16
N ALA A 942 -44.49 28.67 37.03
CA ALA A 942 -44.96 28.98 38.39
C ALA A 942 -46.30 29.77 38.42
N LYS A 943 -46.68 30.44 37.33
CA LYS A 943 -47.97 31.15 37.24
C LYS A 943 -49.15 30.21 36.99
N LYS A 944 -48.91 28.97 36.56
CA LYS A 944 -49.96 27.99 36.25
C LYS A 944 -50.40 27.29 37.54
N GLU A 945 -51.70 27.15 37.75
CA GLU A 945 -52.24 26.41 38.90
C GLU A 945 -51.69 24.97 38.92
N GLY A 946 -51.35 24.48 40.11
CA GLY A 946 -50.78 23.14 40.29
C GLY A 946 -49.28 23.01 39.96
N ARG A 947 -48.57 24.09 39.64
CA ARG A 947 -47.16 24.06 39.22
C ARG A 947 -46.25 24.95 40.06
N THR A 948 -45.09 24.43 40.48
CA THR A 948 -44.15 25.13 41.38
C THR A 948 -43.06 25.94 40.67
N GLY A 949 -42.90 25.76 39.36
CA GLY A 949 -41.87 26.43 38.54
C GLY A 949 -40.48 25.81 38.61
N TRP A 950 -40.19 24.93 39.57
CA TRP A 950 -38.95 24.16 39.56
C TRP A 950 -38.94 23.20 38.37
N THR A 951 -37.82 23.11 37.66
CA THR A 951 -37.72 22.25 36.46
C THR A 951 -36.72 21.12 36.61
N MET A 952 -35.85 21.17 37.63
CA MET A 952 -34.75 20.22 37.81
C MET A 952 -35.08 19.19 38.87
N GLN A 953 -35.16 17.92 38.47
CA GLN A 953 -35.36 16.80 39.39
C GLN A 953 -34.09 16.50 40.20
N THR A 954 -32.91 16.66 39.59
CA THR A 954 -31.65 16.23 40.19
C THR A 954 -30.59 17.32 40.17
N VAL A 955 -29.68 17.25 41.13
CA VAL A 955 -28.44 18.04 41.19
C VAL A 955 -27.25 17.10 41.24
N THR A 956 -26.31 17.30 40.32
CA THR A 956 -25.07 16.52 40.23
C THR A 956 -23.88 17.36 40.63
N ASN A 957 -23.09 16.87 41.59
CA ASN A 957 -21.80 17.40 41.96
C ASN A 957 -20.71 16.52 41.35
N THR A 958 -19.90 17.07 40.44
CA THR A 958 -18.76 16.38 39.84
C THR A 958 -17.46 16.90 40.42
N PHE A 959 -16.60 16.00 40.85
CA PHE A 959 -15.31 16.21 41.47
C PHE A 959 -14.22 15.69 40.55
N GLN A 960 -13.21 16.53 40.27
CA GLN A 960 -12.07 16.20 39.42
C GLN A 960 -10.77 16.64 40.08
N SER A 961 -9.66 15.92 39.87
CA SER A 961 -8.36 16.29 40.42
C SER A 961 -7.24 16.00 39.43
N ASP A 962 -6.28 16.91 39.29
CA ASP A 962 -5.09 16.69 38.47
C ASP A 962 -4.02 15.87 39.22
N LEU A 963 -4.16 15.72 40.55
CA LEU A 963 -3.30 14.85 41.36
C LEU A 963 -3.52 13.37 41.06
N LEU A 964 -4.72 13.04 40.56
CA LEU A 964 -5.12 11.70 40.15
C LEU A 964 -5.55 11.75 38.66
N PRO A 965 -4.63 11.64 37.70
CA PRO A 965 -4.97 11.71 36.28
C PRO A 965 -6.05 10.70 35.90
N GLY A 966 -7.15 11.19 35.32
CA GLY A 966 -8.30 10.36 34.94
C GLY A 966 -9.28 10.05 36.08
N PHE A 967 -9.11 10.64 37.27
CA PHE A 967 -10.10 10.57 38.34
C PHE A 967 -11.28 11.52 38.07
N SER A 968 -12.49 10.97 38.07
CA SER A 968 -13.74 11.73 38.07
C SER A 968 -14.72 11.05 39.01
N PHE A 969 -15.29 11.82 39.92
CA PHE A 969 -16.30 11.33 40.85
C PHE A 969 -17.55 12.20 40.73
N ALA A 970 -18.72 11.61 40.59
CA ALA A 970 -19.99 12.33 40.45
C ALA A 970 -21.00 11.79 41.45
N MET A 971 -21.62 12.70 42.20
CA MET A 971 -22.73 12.43 43.11
C MET A 971 -23.97 13.12 42.58
N THR A 972 -25.02 12.35 42.27
CA THR A 972 -26.32 12.88 41.84
C THR A 972 -27.30 12.73 43.00
N HIS A 973 -27.92 13.84 43.40
CA HIS A 973 -29.01 13.86 44.38
C HIS A 973 -30.31 14.17 43.65
N ASN A 974 -31.38 13.49 44.03
CA ASN A 974 -32.73 13.90 43.71
C ASN A 974 -33.13 15.02 44.68
N LEU A 975 -33.84 16.03 44.17
CA LEU A 975 -34.28 17.20 44.94
C LEU A 975 -35.73 17.06 45.44
N TRP A 976 -36.52 16.19 44.82
CA TRP A 976 -37.96 16.11 45.05
C TRP A 976 -38.42 14.67 45.23
N ASP A 977 -39.33 14.46 46.16
CA ASP A 977 -40.15 13.27 46.26
C ASP A 977 -41.42 13.46 45.41
N GLY A 978 -41.47 12.77 44.27
CA GLY A 978 -42.46 12.98 43.21
C GLY A 978 -41.93 13.77 41.99
N PRO A 979 -42.77 13.95 40.95
CA PRO A 979 -42.39 14.65 39.72
C PRO A 979 -42.19 16.15 39.96
N VAL A 980 -41.00 16.65 39.65
CA VAL A 980 -40.63 18.07 39.78
C VAL A 980 -41.61 18.99 39.05
N GLY A 981 -41.85 20.16 39.65
CA GLY A 981 -42.65 21.22 39.04
C GLY A 981 -44.15 21.06 39.28
N GLN A 982 -44.59 20.12 40.11
CA GLN A 982 -45.97 20.04 40.64
C GLN A 982 -46.01 20.53 42.09
N ASP A 983 -47.13 21.11 42.50
CA ASP A 983 -47.37 21.55 43.88
C ASP A 983 -47.57 20.40 44.88
N THR A 984 -47.85 19.20 44.38
CA THR A 984 -47.92 17.95 45.13
C THR A 984 -46.54 17.37 45.48
N SER A 985 -45.45 17.86 44.87
CA SER A 985 -44.09 17.35 45.09
C SER A 985 -43.43 18.02 46.30
N ASN A 986 -42.86 17.21 47.19
CA ASN A 986 -42.14 17.71 48.37
C ASN A 986 -40.64 17.81 48.07
N PHE A 987 -39.99 18.87 48.55
CA PHE A 987 -38.53 18.98 48.49
C PHE A 987 -37.91 18.00 49.49
N ASP A 988 -37.22 16.99 48.98
CA ASP A 988 -36.47 16.03 49.79
C ASP A 988 -35.17 15.67 49.06
N LEU A 989 -34.04 16.02 49.69
CA LEU A 989 -32.72 15.83 49.11
C LEU A 989 -32.19 14.45 49.47
N PHE A 990 -32.22 13.53 48.52
CA PHE A 990 -31.64 12.19 48.70
C PHE A 990 -30.67 11.82 47.59
N LEU A 991 -29.60 11.12 47.95
CA LEU A 991 -28.60 10.63 47.00
C LEU A 991 -29.23 9.56 46.09
N SER A 992 -29.26 9.80 44.79
CA SER A 992 -29.85 8.87 43.81
C SER A 992 -28.79 8.02 43.11
N ASN A 993 -27.61 8.58 42.86
CA ASN A 993 -26.52 7.85 42.20
C ASN A 993 -25.15 8.40 42.61
N MET A 994 -24.16 7.52 42.61
CA MET A 994 -22.76 7.88 42.82
C MET A 994 -21.89 7.09 41.84
N THR A 995 -21.13 7.80 41.01
CA THR A 995 -20.25 7.20 40.00
C THR A 995 -18.82 7.67 40.20
N ALA A 996 -17.88 6.73 40.21
CA ALA A 996 -16.44 7.00 40.31
C ALA A 996 -15.73 6.35 39.12
N GLY A 997 -14.95 7.12 38.38
CA GLY A 997 -14.07 6.66 37.31
C GLY A 997 -12.63 7.03 37.62
N PHE A 998 -11.70 6.12 37.31
CA PHE A 998 -10.26 6.38 37.41
C PHE A 998 -9.52 5.79 36.20
N GLY A 999 -8.57 6.54 35.65
CA GLY A 999 -7.70 6.09 34.57
C GLY A 999 -6.40 5.52 35.11
N LEU A 1000 -6.18 4.20 34.97
CA LEU A 1000 -4.89 3.58 35.29
C LEU A 1000 -3.94 3.76 34.10
N SER A 1001 -2.96 4.64 34.26
CA SER A 1001 -1.85 4.80 33.31
C SER A 1001 -0.51 4.70 34.03
N ALA A 1002 0.57 4.42 33.31
CA ALA A 1002 1.92 4.46 33.88
C ALA A 1002 2.25 5.82 34.52
N ASN A 1003 1.65 6.90 34.03
CA ASN A 1003 1.75 8.24 34.62
C ASN A 1003 0.97 8.35 35.93
N THR A 1004 -0.18 7.68 36.06
CA THR A 1004 -0.94 7.58 37.31
C THR A 1004 -0.11 6.91 38.41
N PHE A 1005 0.54 5.78 38.10
CA PHE A 1005 1.44 5.10 39.05
C PHE A 1005 2.68 5.94 39.40
N LYS A 1006 3.27 6.64 38.43
CA LYS A 1006 4.38 7.59 38.70
C LYS A 1006 3.95 8.78 39.54
N ALA A 1007 2.75 9.32 39.32
CA ALA A 1007 2.22 10.46 40.07
C ALA A 1007 1.91 10.07 41.52
N VAL A 1008 1.22 8.94 41.73
CA VAL A 1008 0.96 8.37 43.06
C VAL A 1008 2.28 8.01 43.75
N GLY A 1009 3.20 7.34 43.05
CA GLY A 1009 4.53 7.02 43.57
C GLY A 1009 5.33 8.24 43.99
N ARG A 1010 5.27 9.36 43.24
CA ARG A 1010 5.91 10.63 43.63
C ARG A 1010 5.26 11.28 44.85
N LEU A 1011 3.94 11.15 45.01
CA LEU A 1011 3.20 11.68 46.17
C LEU A 1011 3.61 10.96 47.47
N PHE A 1012 3.94 9.67 47.39
CA PHE A 1012 4.39 8.82 48.50
C PHE A 1012 5.93 8.65 48.58
N GLY A 1013 6.71 9.43 47.85
CA GLY A 1013 8.18 9.39 47.93
C GLY A 1013 8.87 8.19 47.26
N LEU A 1014 8.14 7.40 46.47
CA LEU A 1014 8.61 6.19 45.79
C LEU A 1014 9.18 6.44 44.37
N GLY A 1015 9.28 7.70 43.95
CA GLY A 1015 9.81 8.08 42.63
C GLY A 1015 11.31 8.33 42.65
N GLY A 1016 12.13 7.33 42.30
CA GLY A 1016 13.59 7.48 42.17
C GLY A 1016 14.01 8.62 41.22
N ALA A 1017 15.08 9.32 41.60
CA ALA A 1017 15.69 10.37 40.80
C ALA A 1017 16.24 9.79 39.48
N ALA A 1018 15.88 10.40 38.35
CA ALA A 1018 16.54 10.08 37.09
C ALA A 1018 17.95 10.71 37.10
N PRO A 1019 19.00 10.01 36.61
CA PRO A 1019 20.35 10.56 36.59
C PRO A 1019 20.41 11.73 35.61
N ALA A 1020 21.11 12.79 36.03
CA ALA A 1020 21.37 13.97 35.24
C ALA A 1020 22.13 13.60 33.96
N ARG A 1021 21.54 13.90 32.79
CA ARG A 1021 22.29 13.93 31.53
C ARG A 1021 23.05 15.25 31.45
N ALA A 1022 24.37 15.15 31.45
CA ALA A 1022 25.26 16.27 31.15
C ALA A 1022 25.22 16.60 29.64
N GLY A 1023 25.11 17.90 29.34
CA GLY A 1023 25.70 18.61 28.21
C GLY A 1023 25.34 18.21 26.77
N GLY A 1024 24.82 19.18 26.00
CA GLY A 1024 24.99 19.22 24.54
C GLY A 1024 23.73 19.48 23.71
N ASP A 1025 23.61 20.73 23.24
CA ASP A 1025 22.88 21.25 22.08
C ASP A 1025 21.34 21.20 22.04
N SER A 1026 20.77 22.35 22.38
CA SER A 1026 19.39 22.75 22.11
C SER A 1026 19.17 23.03 20.62
N VAL A 1027 18.45 22.15 19.92
CA VAL A 1027 17.83 22.48 18.61
C VAL A 1027 16.50 23.21 18.85
N PRO A 1028 16.20 24.32 18.15
CA PRO A 1028 14.94 25.05 18.31
C PRO A 1028 13.70 24.19 18.02
N SER A 1029 12.66 24.35 18.84
CA SER A 1029 11.45 23.53 18.88
C SER A 1029 10.44 23.73 17.73
N SER A 1030 10.86 24.22 16.56
CA SER A 1030 9.95 24.51 15.45
C SER A 1030 9.83 23.41 14.38
N TYR A 1031 10.44 22.23 14.57
CA TYR A 1031 10.46 21.21 13.50
C TYR A 1031 10.17 19.75 13.91
N VAL A 1032 9.66 19.48 15.12
CA VAL A 1032 9.45 18.08 15.61
C VAL A 1032 7.96 17.68 15.70
N ALA A 1033 7.01 18.58 15.42
CA ALA A 1033 5.59 18.27 15.53
C ALA A 1033 5.03 17.33 14.43
N ALA A 1034 5.79 17.01 13.37
CA ALA A 1034 5.31 16.18 12.26
C ALA A 1034 5.79 14.71 12.27
N LEU A 1035 6.67 14.31 13.20
CA LEU A 1035 7.26 12.96 13.24
C LEU A 1035 6.93 12.16 14.51
N ALA A 1036 6.27 12.77 15.50
CA ALA A 1036 5.89 12.09 16.74
C ALA A 1036 4.68 11.14 16.60
N GLY A 1037 3.92 11.20 15.50
CA GLY A 1037 2.78 10.32 15.23
C GLY A 1037 3.15 8.89 14.80
N GLY A 1038 4.41 8.62 14.45
CA GLY A 1038 4.85 7.32 13.92
C GLY A 1038 5.57 6.39 14.90
N MET A 1039 5.88 6.87 16.12
CA MET A 1039 6.80 6.17 17.02
C MET A 1039 6.14 5.46 18.21
N GLN A 1040 4.83 5.21 18.15
CA GLN A 1040 4.08 4.53 19.23
C GLN A 1040 3.79 3.04 18.97
N GLN A 1041 4.20 2.48 17.82
CA GLN A 1041 3.97 1.05 17.47
C GLN A 1041 5.21 0.15 17.57
N ARG A 1042 6.37 0.65 18.04
CA ARG A 1042 7.62 -0.13 18.03
C ARG A 1042 7.99 -0.80 19.36
N SER A 1043 7.17 -0.75 20.40
CA SER A 1043 7.50 -1.35 21.72
C SER A 1043 6.79 -2.67 22.07
N LEU A 1044 6.20 -3.37 21.11
CA LEU A 1044 5.58 -4.69 21.35
C LEU A 1044 6.12 -5.76 20.39
N ARG A 1045 7.45 -5.90 20.32
CA ARG A 1045 8.11 -7.11 19.78
C ARG A 1045 9.49 -7.25 20.42
N THR A 1046 9.53 -7.74 21.66
CA THR A 1046 10.67 -8.48 22.26
C THR A 1046 10.36 -8.78 23.73
N SER A 1047 9.79 -9.95 24.00
CA SER A 1047 10.08 -10.75 25.22
C SER A 1047 9.27 -12.05 25.17
N ASN A 1048 9.69 -13.00 24.33
CA ASN A 1048 9.40 -14.41 24.53
C ASN A 1048 10.72 -15.19 24.43
N GLN A 1049 11.55 -14.97 25.45
CA GLN A 1049 12.52 -15.96 25.91
C GLN A 1049 12.21 -16.16 27.39
N LEU A 1050 11.43 -17.18 27.70
CA LEU A 1050 11.34 -17.73 29.05
C LEU A 1050 11.90 -19.13 29.00
N GLY A 1051 13.07 -19.26 29.62
CA GLY A 1051 13.75 -20.52 29.85
C GLY A 1051 12.94 -21.43 30.75
N ALA A 1052 13.18 -22.72 30.54
CA ALA A 1052 12.77 -23.79 31.43
C ALA A 1052 13.27 -23.51 32.86
N GLY A 1053 12.35 -23.55 33.82
CA GLY A 1053 12.66 -23.38 35.23
C GLY A 1053 11.46 -23.75 36.11
N SER A 1054 11.43 -25.01 36.54
CA SER A 1054 10.96 -25.47 37.85
C SER A 1054 9.65 -24.87 38.41
N ARG A 1055 8.54 -25.59 38.23
CA ARG A 1055 7.34 -25.47 39.07
C ARG A 1055 7.54 -26.23 40.40
N ARG A 1056 7.44 -25.50 41.52
CA ARG A 1056 6.95 -26.00 42.82
C ARG A 1056 5.82 -25.08 43.28
N GLY A 1057 4.82 -25.66 43.94
CA GLY A 1057 3.55 -25.04 44.40
C GLY A 1057 3.71 -23.77 45.25
N PHE A 1058 2.63 -23.05 45.53
CA PHE A 1058 1.44 -23.50 46.27
C PHE A 1058 0.27 -22.51 46.10
N THR A 1059 -0.94 -23.05 46.28
CA THR A 1059 -2.26 -22.44 46.59
C THR A 1059 -2.84 -21.40 45.66
#